data_AF-A0A8S1IVN3-F1
#
_entry.id   AF-A0A8S1IVN3-F1
#
_cell.length_a   1.000
_cell.length_b   1.000
_cell.length_c   1.000
_cell.angle_alpha   90.00
_cell.angle_beta   90.00
_cell.angle_gamma   90.00
#
_symmetry.space_group_name_H-M   'P 1'
#
loop_
_entity.id
_entity.type
_entity.pdbx_description
1 polymer ?
#
loop_
_entity_poly.entity_id
_entity_poly.type
_entity_poly.pdbx_seq_one_letter_code
_entity_poly.pdbx_strand_id
1 'polypeptide(L)'
;MGIAISAAIALGYSNIFVTAPSPENLRTLFEFLFKGLDALEYKEHIDYDLVESTNPALGKAIIRVNVFRHHRQTVQYILPQHHAKLSQAELVVIDEAAAIPLPIVKALLGPYLVFLCSTVNGYEGTGRSLSLKLISQLREQGAKASGADAKEGALGRTLREVTLEQPIRYAPGDHVERWLNNLLCLDCADDVPKPPLRLPHPDECELFYVERDTLFSYHKASEVFLRRMVSLYVASHYKNQPNDLMLMSDAPAHHLFVLLGPVDETQNALPDILCVLQVALEGQISRKLVMSSMSHGSIPQGDLIPWIVGQQFQDSEFPRLSGARIVRIAVHPDLGRAGYGTKALELLCRYYEGEIVNVLDENDDGPSAVAADTDGPRQQNDRDQQQPENGEAGPGPGSQLLSEELKPRSGLPPLLVNLTDRRPEKLHYLGSSFGLTLPLFNFWRKCGYRPLYLRQTPSEVTGEHTIVVLKPLQSPDVEGTNWLEPFVVDFRKRFIALLGRNFRTMEPALALSILAPKLVFSEQESQEGITGGITVAGVDGGGLLPHDLKRLQSYSNNLVDHHMILDLVPALARAYFCGKLPATLSHGQAAILMGVGLQQLDITDVEKSLGLPSNQVLALFSKSVRKLYSYLLAAKEEGVGRELPKPKEIVLLPHDKDVEEELEEAGRQIQGAIRAQLQPEALREFAIEGGDEEFGDALSKDGLKAGKLVSIKKSVKASAGSAKEAGAHGGERKKGAKRKKLGGSGKGKKRRQ
;
A
#
# COMPACT_ATOMS: atom_id res chain seq x y z
N MET A 1 -18.19 28.18 29.60
CA MET A 1 -18.84 28.26 28.28
C MET A 1 -20.34 28.50 28.33
N GLY A 2 -21.14 27.76 29.11
CA GLY A 2 -22.59 27.99 29.20
C GLY A 2 -22.99 29.45 29.47
N ILE A 3 -22.33 30.10 30.44
CA ILE A 3 -22.53 31.52 30.77
C ILE A 3 -22.17 32.46 29.60
N ALA A 4 -21.16 32.12 28.80
CA ALA A 4 -20.80 32.92 27.63
C ALA A 4 -21.87 32.84 26.54
N ILE A 5 -22.52 31.67 26.39
CA ILE A 5 -23.62 31.48 25.45
C ILE A 5 -24.86 32.26 25.92
N SER A 6 -25.19 32.27 27.23
CA SER A 6 -26.31 33.09 27.73
C SER A 6 -26.06 34.59 27.50
N ALA A 7 -24.83 35.06 27.66
CA ALA A 7 -24.44 36.43 27.31
C ALA A 7 -24.56 36.70 25.79
N ALA A 8 -24.19 35.76 24.93
CA ALA A 8 -24.37 35.88 23.48
C ALA A 8 -25.86 35.97 23.08
N ILE A 9 -26.73 35.21 23.76
CA ILE A 9 -28.19 35.33 23.58
C ILE A 9 -28.65 36.74 23.96
N ALA A 10 -28.18 37.29 25.08
CA ALA A 10 -28.52 38.65 25.51
C ALA A 10 -28.00 39.73 24.54
N LEU A 11 -26.85 39.51 23.88
CA LEU A 11 -26.30 40.40 22.85
C LEU A 11 -27.03 40.32 21.50
N GLY A 12 -27.94 39.37 21.33
CA GLY A 12 -28.81 39.27 20.17
C GLY A 12 -28.34 38.33 19.05
N TYR A 13 -27.42 37.39 19.33
CA TYR A 13 -27.05 36.36 18.36
C TYR A 13 -28.20 35.38 18.12
N SER A 14 -28.56 35.15 16.86
CA SER A 14 -29.72 34.33 16.46
C SER A 14 -29.40 32.84 16.45
N ASN A 15 -28.36 32.44 15.71
CA ASN A 15 -28.05 31.03 15.48
C ASN A 15 -26.72 30.65 16.14
N ILE A 16 -26.82 29.99 17.30
CA ILE A 16 -25.68 29.51 18.06
C ILE A 16 -25.61 27.98 17.95
N PHE A 17 -24.49 27.47 17.47
CA PHE A 17 -24.25 26.03 17.40
C PHE A 17 -23.22 25.60 18.44
N VAL A 18 -23.49 24.48 19.10
CA VAL A 18 -22.58 23.86 20.05
C VAL A 18 -22.16 22.49 19.50
N THR A 19 -20.87 22.22 19.56
CA THR A 19 -20.25 20.98 19.07
C THR A 19 -19.38 20.39 20.16
N ALA A 20 -19.48 19.08 20.36
CA ALA A 20 -18.68 18.28 21.29
C ALA A 20 -18.48 16.87 20.71
N PRO A 21 -17.46 16.10 21.15
CA PRO A 21 -17.28 14.72 20.69
C PRO A 21 -18.45 13.81 21.11
N SER A 22 -18.99 14.02 22.31
CA SER A 22 -20.16 13.31 22.83
C SER A 22 -21.19 14.31 23.39
N PRO A 23 -22.50 14.00 23.30
CA PRO A 23 -23.57 14.86 23.82
C PRO A 23 -23.61 14.90 25.36
N GLU A 24 -23.05 13.91 26.04
CA GLU A 24 -23.07 13.81 27.51
C GLU A 24 -22.24 14.92 28.16
N ASN A 25 -21.13 15.31 27.52
CA ASN A 25 -20.26 16.40 27.97
C ASN A 25 -21.01 17.74 28.04
N LEU A 26 -22.09 17.90 27.28
CA LEU A 26 -22.85 19.15 27.19
C LEU A 26 -23.88 19.34 28.29
N ARG A 27 -24.13 18.33 29.14
CA ARG A 27 -25.11 18.46 30.24
C ARG A 27 -24.78 19.63 31.16
N THR A 28 -23.52 19.74 31.58
CA THR A 28 -23.05 20.84 32.43
C THR A 28 -23.08 22.17 31.69
N LEU A 29 -22.72 22.19 30.40
CA LEU A 29 -22.77 23.38 29.56
C LEU A 29 -24.19 23.96 29.49
N PHE A 30 -25.21 23.11 29.28
CA PHE A 30 -26.62 23.52 29.27
C PHE A 30 -27.11 23.91 30.67
N GLU A 31 -26.68 23.23 31.74
CA GLU A 31 -27.02 23.64 33.12
C GLU A 31 -26.56 25.08 33.41
N PHE A 32 -25.33 25.43 33.03
CA PHE A 32 -24.82 26.79 33.18
C PHE A 32 -25.44 27.79 32.21
N LEU A 33 -25.95 27.34 31.05
CA LEU A 33 -26.75 28.17 30.17
C LEU A 33 -28.05 28.58 30.86
N PHE A 34 -28.76 27.63 31.48
CA PHE A 34 -30.02 27.91 32.19
C PHE A 34 -29.80 28.81 33.40
N LYS A 35 -28.79 28.55 34.23
CA LYS A 35 -28.43 29.47 35.34
C LYS A 35 -28.13 30.88 34.84
N GLY A 36 -27.51 31.02 33.67
CA GLY A 36 -27.25 32.32 33.05
C GLY A 36 -28.52 33.00 32.52
N LEU A 37 -29.46 32.23 31.95
CA LEU A 37 -30.77 32.73 31.52
C LEU A 37 -31.65 33.14 32.71
N ASP A 38 -31.63 32.37 33.79
CA ASP A 38 -32.34 32.70 35.03
C ASP A 38 -31.84 34.02 35.64
N ALA A 39 -30.51 34.24 35.63
CA ALA A 39 -29.90 35.49 36.08
C ALA A 39 -30.26 36.70 35.19
N LEU A 40 -30.63 36.46 33.93
CA LEU A 40 -31.14 37.45 32.98
C LEU A 40 -32.68 37.55 33.00
N GLU A 41 -33.33 36.91 33.97
CA GLU A 41 -34.78 36.88 34.16
C GLU A 41 -35.58 36.26 32.99
N TYR A 42 -35.00 35.32 32.25
CA TYR A 42 -35.73 34.53 31.25
C TYR A 42 -36.50 33.40 31.93
N LYS A 43 -37.76 33.18 31.55
CA LYS A 43 -38.62 32.12 32.11
C LYS A 43 -38.80 30.95 31.15
N GLU A 44 -38.70 29.74 31.69
CA GLU A 44 -39.00 28.50 30.95
C GLU A 44 -40.47 28.47 30.51
N HIS A 45 -40.74 27.95 29.31
CA HIS A 45 -42.05 27.87 28.64
C HIS A 45 -42.74 29.19 28.30
N ILE A 46 -42.13 30.33 28.67
CA ILE A 46 -42.58 31.66 28.27
C ILE A 46 -41.58 32.25 27.29
N ASP A 47 -40.32 32.36 27.72
CA ASP A 47 -39.25 32.98 26.94
C ASP A 47 -38.41 31.95 26.18
N TYR A 48 -38.38 30.69 26.64
CA TYR A 48 -37.64 29.62 25.96
C TYR A 48 -38.26 28.23 26.13
N ASP A 49 -38.05 27.37 25.13
CA ASP A 49 -38.49 25.97 25.08
C ASP A 49 -37.33 25.01 24.83
N LEU A 50 -37.43 23.83 25.44
CA LEU A 50 -36.43 22.76 25.37
C LEU A 50 -36.89 21.65 24.41
N VAL A 51 -35.97 21.16 23.59
CA VAL A 51 -36.18 20.00 22.72
C VAL A 51 -35.15 18.94 23.06
N GLU A 52 -35.63 17.84 23.65
CA GLU A 52 -34.84 16.66 23.96
C GLU A 52 -34.71 15.70 22.77
N SER A 53 -33.65 14.89 22.79
CA SER A 53 -33.44 13.81 21.83
C SER A 53 -34.49 12.71 21.95
N THR A 54 -35.04 12.29 20.82
CA THR A 54 -35.90 11.11 20.70
C THR A 54 -35.12 9.80 20.59
N ASN A 55 -33.79 9.85 20.40
CA ASN A 55 -32.96 8.66 20.23
C ASN A 55 -32.54 8.08 21.60
N PRO A 56 -32.86 6.80 21.90
CA PRO A 56 -32.46 6.14 23.15
C PRO A 56 -30.95 6.16 23.41
N ALA A 57 -30.14 6.10 22.34
CA ALA A 57 -28.67 6.11 22.43
C ALA A 57 -28.09 7.44 22.93
N LEU A 58 -28.88 8.53 22.88
CA LEU A 58 -28.47 9.86 23.31
C LEU A 58 -29.03 10.23 24.69
N GLY A 59 -29.65 9.28 25.40
CA GLY A 59 -30.01 9.42 26.83
C GLY A 59 -30.79 10.69 27.19
N LYS A 60 -31.84 11.04 26.42
CA LYS A 60 -32.64 12.27 26.55
C LYS A 60 -31.81 13.56 26.61
N ALA A 61 -30.65 13.60 25.95
CA ALA A 61 -29.85 14.82 25.88
C ALA A 61 -30.63 15.95 25.21
N ILE A 62 -30.45 17.18 25.71
CA ILE A 62 -31.02 18.39 25.13
C ILE A 62 -30.31 18.65 23.80
N ILE A 63 -31.06 18.64 22.70
CA ILE A 63 -30.51 18.87 21.36
C ILE A 63 -30.66 20.34 20.96
N ARG A 64 -31.77 20.98 21.34
CA ARG A 64 -32.06 22.34 20.92
C ARG A 64 -32.80 23.11 22.00
N VAL A 65 -32.41 24.37 22.18
CA VAL A 65 -33.11 25.37 23.00
C VAL A 65 -33.58 26.46 22.06
N ASN A 66 -34.88 26.75 22.04
CA ASN A 66 -35.45 27.87 21.29
C ASN A 66 -35.75 29.01 22.27
N VAL A 67 -35.34 30.22 21.97
CA VAL A 67 -35.62 31.42 22.78
C VAL A 67 -36.42 32.41 21.92
N PHE A 68 -37.45 33.02 22.51
CA PHE A 68 -38.44 33.81 21.79
C PHE A 68 -38.61 35.25 22.31
N ARG A 69 -37.94 35.65 23.40
CA ARG A 69 -38.19 36.91 24.13
C ARG A 69 -38.13 38.18 23.25
N HIS A 70 -37.08 38.35 22.46
CA HIS A 70 -36.90 39.54 21.61
C HIS A 70 -37.07 39.22 20.12
N HIS A 71 -36.37 38.19 19.67
CA HIS A 71 -36.48 37.59 18.36
C HIS A 71 -36.20 36.11 18.50
N ARG A 72 -36.46 35.33 17.45
CA ARG A 72 -36.25 33.88 17.51
C ARG A 72 -34.76 33.56 17.49
N GLN A 73 -34.25 33.08 18.61
CA GLN A 73 -32.88 32.62 18.77
C GLN A 73 -32.88 31.10 18.99
N THR A 74 -31.85 30.42 18.52
CA THR A 74 -31.72 28.97 18.68
C THR A 74 -30.31 28.59 19.10
N VAL A 75 -30.23 27.76 20.14
CA VAL A 75 -29.00 27.07 20.52
C VAL A 75 -29.19 25.61 20.13
N GLN A 76 -28.36 25.11 19.22
CA GLN A 76 -28.48 23.74 18.73
C GLN A 76 -27.17 22.97 18.86
N TYR A 77 -27.25 21.76 19.40
CA TYR A 77 -26.19 20.78 19.33
C TYR A 77 -26.10 20.15 17.93
N ILE A 78 -24.88 20.07 17.41
CA ILE A 78 -24.56 19.34 16.20
C ILE A 78 -23.36 18.42 16.43
N LEU A 79 -23.36 17.30 15.72
CA LEU A 79 -22.18 16.44 15.66
C LEU A 79 -21.08 17.13 14.82
N PRO A 80 -19.79 17.00 15.21
CA PRO A 80 -18.66 17.60 14.49
C PRO A 80 -18.61 17.26 12.99
N GLN A 81 -19.11 16.08 12.62
CA GLN A 81 -19.11 15.59 11.23
C GLN A 81 -20.08 16.36 10.32
N HIS A 82 -21.09 17.04 10.89
CA HIS A 82 -22.13 17.75 10.13
C HIS A 82 -21.83 19.24 9.93
N HIS A 83 -20.57 19.58 9.66
CA HIS A 83 -20.11 20.96 9.47
C HIS A 83 -20.83 21.72 8.35
N ALA A 84 -21.42 21.04 7.35
CA ALA A 84 -22.17 21.68 6.26
C ALA A 84 -23.39 22.47 6.73
N LYS A 85 -23.97 22.11 7.89
CA LYS A 85 -25.13 22.81 8.48
C LYS A 85 -24.74 24.13 9.15
N LEU A 86 -23.45 24.38 9.34
CA LEU A 86 -22.93 25.59 9.99
C LEU A 86 -22.86 26.81 9.06
N SER A 87 -23.23 26.70 7.79
CA SER A 87 -23.20 27.83 6.85
C SER A 87 -24.10 29.00 7.28
N GLN A 88 -25.13 28.73 8.08
CA GLN A 88 -26.07 29.73 8.65
C GLN A 88 -25.75 30.10 10.10
N ALA A 89 -24.62 29.63 10.64
CA ALA A 89 -24.21 29.91 12.01
C ALA A 89 -23.63 31.32 12.13
N GLU A 90 -23.96 32.02 13.22
CA GLU A 90 -23.31 33.28 13.59
C GLU A 90 -22.22 33.05 14.64
N LEU A 91 -22.46 32.11 15.55
CA LEU A 91 -21.54 31.71 16.61
C LEU A 91 -21.48 30.18 16.68
N VAL A 92 -20.26 29.64 16.70
CA VAL A 92 -20.01 28.21 16.95
C VAL A 92 -19.15 28.05 18.20
N VAL A 93 -19.60 27.22 19.12
CA VAL A 93 -18.86 26.83 20.31
C VAL A 93 -18.41 25.38 20.15
N ILE A 94 -17.11 25.15 20.16
CA ILE A 94 -16.51 23.82 20.08
C ILE A 94 -15.90 23.50 21.44
N ASP A 95 -16.51 22.55 22.13
CA ASP A 95 -16.02 22.04 23.40
C ASP A 95 -15.15 20.80 23.18
N GLU A 96 -14.09 20.67 23.98
CA GLU A 96 -13.03 19.66 23.82
C GLU A 96 -12.52 19.52 22.37
N ALA A 97 -12.10 20.64 21.78
CA ALA A 97 -11.60 20.69 20.41
C ALA A 97 -10.39 19.77 20.17
N ALA A 98 -9.61 19.44 21.21
CA ALA A 98 -8.49 18.52 21.14
C ALA A 98 -8.86 17.05 20.96
N ALA A 99 -10.10 16.67 21.33
CA ALA A 99 -10.61 15.34 21.05
C ALA A 99 -11.14 15.19 19.60
N ILE A 100 -11.26 16.29 18.85
CA ILE A 100 -11.79 16.31 17.49
C ILE A 100 -10.63 16.32 16.48
N PRO A 101 -10.67 15.44 15.45
CA PRO A 101 -9.68 15.43 14.37
C PRO A 101 -9.42 16.82 13.76
N LEU A 102 -8.15 17.17 13.58
CA LEU A 102 -7.74 18.46 13.03
C LEU A 102 -8.41 18.83 11.68
N PRO A 103 -8.60 17.89 10.71
CA PRO A 103 -9.33 18.21 9.48
C PRO A 103 -10.78 18.62 9.72
N ILE A 104 -11.45 17.98 10.69
CA ILE A 104 -12.83 18.31 11.07
C ILE A 104 -12.85 19.66 11.78
N VAL A 105 -11.93 19.93 12.71
CA VAL A 105 -11.80 21.25 13.36
C VAL A 105 -11.61 22.34 12.32
N LYS A 106 -10.74 22.14 11.32
CA LYS A 106 -10.56 23.10 10.21
C LYS A 106 -11.83 23.31 9.39
N ALA A 107 -12.60 22.26 9.14
CA ALA A 107 -13.87 22.35 8.43
C ALA A 107 -14.96 23.07 9.26
N LEU A 108 -14.89 23.00 10.59
CA LEU A 108 -15.75 23.74 11.53
C LEU A 108 -15.33 25.21 11.68
N LEU A 109 -14.12 25.58 11.27
CA LEU A 109 -13.69 26.99 11.25
C LEU A 109 -14.24 27.68 9.99
N GLY A 110 -15.45 28.21 10.06
CA GLY A 110 -16.10 29.00 9.01
C GLY A 110 -15.85 30.52 9.08
N PRO A 111 -16.57 31.33 8.29
CA PRO A 111 -16.45 32.80 8.29
C PRO A 111 -17.11 33.48 9.51
N TYR A 112 -17.73 32.71 10.39
CA TYR A 112 -18.41 33.15 11.61
C TYR A 112 -17.49 33.17 12.84
N LEU A 113 -18.02 33.68 13.97
CA LEU A 113 -17.30 33.69 15.24
C LEU A 113 -17.21 32.27 15.82
N VAL A 114 -16.02 31.86 16.27
CA VAL A 114 -15.80 30.54 16.85
C VAL A 114 -15.15 30.65 18.22
N PHE A 115 -15.74 29.97 19.21
CA PHE A 115 -15.08 29.69 20.48
C PHE A 115 -14.54 28.27 20.48
N LEU A 116 -13.24 28.14 20.74
CA LEU A 116 -12.54 26.87 20.87
C LEU A 116 -12.19 26.66 22.35
N CYS A 117 -12.66 25.56 22.93
CA CYS A 117 -12.31 25.14 24.28
C CYS A 117 -11.53 23.84 24.21
N SER A 118 -10.49 23.74 25.02
CA SER A 118 -9.63 22.56 25.08
C SER A 118 -8.98 22.48 26.45
N THR A 119 -8.82 21.26 26.95
CA THR A 119 -8.00 20.95 28.12
C THR A 119 -6.55 20.76 27.70
N VAL A 120 -5.60 21.38 28.43
CA VAL A 120 -4.17 21.35 28.09
C VAL A 120 -3.42 20.39 29.04
N ASN A 121 -3.49 20.66 30.34
CA ASN A 121 -2.86 19.85 31.38
C ASN A 121 -3.93 18.97 32.03
N GLY A 122 -3.75 17.65 31.97
CA GLY A 122 -4.70 16.69 32.52
C GLY A 122 -4.57 15.29 31.91
N TYR A 123 -5.42 14.37 32.38
CA TYR A 123 -5.42 12.97 31.97
C TYR A 123 -5.76 12.75 30.48
N GLU A 124 -6.34 13.75 29.83
CA GLU A 124 -6.67 13.77 28.40
C GLU A 124 -5.78 14.73 27.60
N GLY A 125 -4.54 14.98 28.06
CA GLY A 125 -3.51 15.95 27.62
C GLY A 125 -3.17 16.00 26.12
N THR A 126 -4.17 16.19 25.28
CA THR A 126 -4.17 16.27 23.81
C THR A 126 -4.16 17.73 23.36
N GLY A 127 -4.56 18.66 24.23
CA GLY A 127 -4.75 20.05 23.87
C GLY A 127 -3.48 20.81 23.57
N ARG A 128 -2.31 20.43 24.11
CA ARG A 128 -1.07 21.20 23.84
C ARG A 128 -0.51 20.94 22.45
N SER A 129 -0.49 19.70 21.98
CA SER A 129 0.00 19.40 20.64
C SER A 129 -0.95 19.94 19.56
N LEU A 130 -2.27 19.91 19.82
CA LEU A 130 -3.25 20.64 19.04
C LEU A 130 -3.01 22.15 19.13
N SER A 131 -2.83 22.72 20.32
CA SER A 131 -2.63 24.16 20.49
C SER A 131 -1.40 24.60 19.71
N LEU A 132 -0.25 23.93 19.85
CA LEU A 132 0.96 24.30 19.12
C LEU A 132 0.77 24.27 17.60
N LYS A 133 0.16 23.21 17.04
CA LYS A 133 -0.02 23.07 15.58
C LYS A 133 -1.15 23.93 15.01
N LEU A 134 -2.27 24.02 15.70
CA LEU A 134 -3.43 24.79 15.27
C LEU A 134 -3.21 26.29 15.48
N ILE A 135 -2.69 26.70 16.65
CA ILE A 135 -2.40 28.11 16.95
C ILE A 135 -1.29 28.62 16.04
N SER A 136 -0.20 27.87 15.81
CA SER A 136 0.83 28.31 14.84
C SER A 136 0.24 28.53 13.45
N GLN A 137 -0.60 27.61 12.96
CA GLN A 137 -1.29 27.77 11.67
C GLN A 137 -2.25 28.97 11.66
N LEU A 138 -3.02 29.18 12.72
CA LEU A 138 -3.93 30.33 12.82
C LEU A 138 -3.17 31.65 12.95
N ARG A 139 -2.04 31.68 13.66
CA ARG A 139 -1.13 32.84 13.76
C ARG A 139 -0.51 33.14 12.41
N GLU A 140 -0.07 32.14 11.65
CA GLU A 140 0.43 32.33 10.28
C GLU A 140 -0.64 32.90 9.34
N GLN A 141 -1.88 32.41 9.45
CA GLN A 141 -3.01 32.93 8.66
C GLN A 141 -3.37 34.37 9.04
N GLY A 142 -3.36 34.68 10.34
CA GLY A 142 -3.55 36.05 10.84
C GLY A 142 -2.43 37.00 10.41
N ALA A 143 -1.16 36.55 10.47
CA ALA A 143 0.00 37.33 10.06
C ALA A 143 0.02 37.63 8.56
N LYS A 144 -0.37 36.66 7.72
CA LYS A 144 -0.52 36.84 6.26
C LYS A 144 -1.62 37.83 5.89
N ALA A 145 -2.64 38.01 6.74
CA ALA A 145 -3.69 39.00 6.53
C ALA A 145 -3.28 40.43 6.96
N SER A 146 -2.23 40.58 7.77
CA SER A 146 -1.68 41.88 8.20
C SER A 146 -0.56 42.44 7.31
N GLY A 147 -0.13 41.70 6.28
CA GLY A 147 0.85 42.15 5.29
C GLY A 147 0.22 42.99 4.17
N ALA A 148 0.97 43.95 3.62
CA ALA A 148 0.51 44.98 2.68
C ALA A 148 -0.04 44.49 1.30
N ASP A 149 0.00 43.18 1.01
CA ASP A 149 -0.54 42.56 -0.23
C ASP A 149 -1.93 41.91 0.01
N ALA A 150 -2.81 42.63 0.70
CA ALA A 150 -4.19 42.18 0.90
C ALA A 150 -5.01 42.32 -0.40
N LYS A 151 -5.11 41.24 -1.18
CA LYS A 151 -6.23 41.09 -2.12
C LYS A 151 -7.54 41.13 -1.32
N GLU A 152 -8.45 42.01 -1.73
CA GLU A 152 -9.74 42.41 -1.12
C GLU A 152 -10.79 41.30 -0.82
N GLY A 153 -10.39 40.04 -0.66
CA GLY A 153 -11.29 38.92 -0.38
C GLY A 153 -10.89 37.98 0.77
N ALA A 154 -9.74 38.19 1.42
CA ALA A 154 -9.30 37.36 2.53
C ALA A 154 -9.69 38.00 3.88
N LEU A 155 -10.83 37.60 4.45
CA LEU A 155 -11.23 37.92 5.82
C LEU A 155 -10.16 37.40 6.80
N GLY A 156 -9.23 38.27 7.20
CA GLY A 156 -8.18 37.97 8.17
C GLY A 156 -8.80 37.65 9.53
N ARG A 157 -8.69 36.40 9.98
CA ARG A 157 -9.16 35.98 11.30
C ARG A 157 -8.21 36.52 12.37
N THR A 158 -8.77 37.16 13.40
CA THR A 158 -8.01 37.56 14.59
C THR A 158 -8.11 36.49 15.66
N LEU A 159 -6.97 35.99 16.13
CA LEU A 159 -6.90 35.01 17.21
C LEU A 159 -6.71 35.73 18.56
N ARG A 160 -7.51 35.36 19.56
CA ARG A 160 -7.31 35.79 20.95
C ARG A 160 -7.26 34.56 21.85
N GLU A 161 -6.19 34.44 22.61
CA GLU A 161 -5.94 33.31 23.52
C GLU A 161 -6.27 33.74 24.95
N VAL A 162 -6.98 32.88 25.69
CA VAL A 162 -7.32 33.07 27.11
C VAL A 162 -7.06 31.75 27.82
N THR A 163 -6.26 31.79 28.89
CA THR A 163 -5.97 30.63 29.76
C THR A 163 -6.72 30.77 31.08
N LEU A 164 -7.29 29.64 31.56
CA LEU A 164 -7.95 29.55 32.85
C LEU A 164 -7.11 28.65 33.75
N GLU A 165 -6.46 29.23 34.76
CA GLU A 165 -5.55 28.51 35.67
C GLU A 165 -6.14 28.28 37.06
N GLN A 166 -7.15 29.05 37.46
CA GLN A 166 -7.71 28.96 38.81
C GLN A 166 -8.68 27.76 38.91
N PRO A 167 -8.39 26.75 39.75
CA PRO A 167 -9.29 25.62 39.95
C PRO A 167 -10.54 26.04 40.74
N ILE A 168 -11.67 25.39 40.45
CA ILE A 168 -12.94 25.64 41.15
C ILE A 168 -13.22 24.65 42.30
N ARG A 169 -12.57 23.48 42.29
CA ARG A 169 -12.83 22.40 43.26
C ARG A 169 -11.96 22.48 44.51
N TYR A 170 -10.76 23.04 44.37
CA TYR A 170 -9.74 23.11 45.40
C TYR A 170 -9.01 24.45 45.33
N ALA A 171 -8.18 24.74 46.34
CA ALA A 171 -7.44 26.00 46.42
C ALA A 171 -6.31 26.04 45.39
N PRO A 172 -5.95 27.23 44.87
CA PRO A 172 -4.78 27.37 44.00
C PRO A 172 -3.51 26.92 44.74
N GLY A 173 -2.71 26.06 44.11
CA GLY A 173 -1.45 25.58 44.68
C GLY A 173 -1.56 24.39 45.63
N ASP A 174 -2.61 23.56 45.51
CA ASP A 174 -2.77 22.33 46.29
C ASP A 174 -1.53 21.41 46.20
N HIS A 175 -1.05 20.95 47.35
CA HIS A 175 0.11 20.08 47.45
C HIS A 175 -0.12 18.70 46.85
N VAL A 176 -1.34 18.15 46.97
CA VAL A 176 -1.68 16.83 46.43
C VAL A 176 -1.73 16.87 44.91
N GLU A 177 -2.31 17.94 44.35
CA GLU A 177 -2.34 18.18 42.90
C GLU A 177 -0.92 18.33 42.35
N ARG A 178 -0.06 19.12 43.01
CA ARG A 178 1.35 19.25 42.61
C ARG A 178 2.10 17.92 42.67
N TRP A 179 1.88 17.13 43.72
CA TRP A 179 2.47 15.80 43.82
C TRP A 179 1.99 14.88 42.69
N LEU A 180 0.69 14.87 42.39
CA LEU A 180 0.10 14.07 41.33
C LEU A 180 0.61 14.48 39.94
N ASN A 181 0.69 15.78 39.67
CA ASN A 181 1.20 16.30 38.40
C ASN A 181 2.69 16.03 38.21
N ASN A 182 3.48 16.05 39.29
CA ASN A 182 4.88 15.63 39.25
C ASN A 182 5.00 14.12 38.99
N LEU A 183 4.23 13.29 39.71
CA LEU A 183 4.27 11.82 39.58
C LEU A 183 3.86 11.36 38.17
N LEU A 184 2.75 11.89 37.66
CA LEU A 184 2.22 11.56 36.34
C LEU A 184 2.83 12.41 35.22
N CYS A 185 3.76 13.30 35.54
CA CYS A 185 4.45 14.15 34.57
C CYS A 185 3.48 14.96 33.68
N LEU A 186 2.36 15.43 34.23
CA LEU A 186 1.33 16.15 33.47
C LEU A 186 1.77 17.59 33.12
N ASP A 187 2.65 18.17 33.93
CA ASP A 187 3.22 19.52 33.74
C ASP A 187 4.40 19.56 32.74
N CYS A 188 4.68 18.44 32.06
CA CYS A 188 5.83 18.34 31.14
C CYS A 188 5.63 19.13 29.83
N ALA A 189 4.41 19.55 29.52
CA ALA A 189 4.09 20.24 28.27
C ALA A 189 4.74 21.63 28.15
N ASP A 190 5.07 22.26 29.27
CA ASP A 190 5.72 23.59 29.32
C ASP A 190 7.24 23.53 29.43
N ASP A 191 7.79 22.34 29.73
CA ASP A 191 9.21 22.10 30.01
C ASP A 191 9.96 21.47 28.82
N VAL A 192 9.49 21.70 27.60
CA VAL A 192 10.21 21.22 26.40
C VAL A 192 11.60 21.89 26.39
N PRO A 193 12.70 21.11 26.51
CA PRO A 193 14.05 21.69 26.57
C PRO A 193 14.31 22.46 25.29
N LYS A 194 14.68 23.74 25.40
CA LYS A 194 15.07 24.51 24.22
C LYS A 194 16.24 23.80 23.55
N PRO A 195 16.25 23.66 22.21
CA PRO A 195 17.34 23.00 21.53
C PRO A 195 18.65 23.76 21.83
N PRO A 196 19.78 23.04 21.90
CA PRO A 196 21.08 23.68 22.12
C PRO A 196 21.35 24.72 21.02
N LEU A 197 22.03 25.81 21.38
CA LEU A 197 22.31 26.94 20.50
C LEU A 197 23.10 26.52 19.23
N ARG A 198 23.84 25.41 19.33
CA ARG A 198 24.50 24.73 18.22
C ARG A 198 23.99 23.29 18.16
N LEU A 199 23.32 22.96 17.05
CA LEU A 199 22.85 21.60 16.79
C LEU A 199 24.03 20.72 16.33
N PRO A 200 24.28 19.57 16.99
CA PRO A 200 25.29 18.63 16.55
C PRO A 200 24.87 17.96 15.24
N HIS A 201 25.83 17.53 14.44
CA HIS A 201 25.50 16.79 13.23
C HIS A 201 24.86 15.44 13.62
N PRO A 202 23.84 14.93 12.91
CA PRO A 202 23.21 13.65 13.25
C PRO A 202 24.18 12.47 13.35
N ASP A 203 25.31 12.52 12.65
CA ASP A 203 26.33 11.46 12.71
C ASP A 203 27.17 11.46 13.99
N GLU A 204 27.22 12.58 14.71
CA GLU A 204 27.92 12.69 16.01
C GLU A 204 27.03 12.26 17.18
N CYS A 205 25.76 11.94 16.90
CA CYS A 205 24.80 11.56 17.92
C CYS A 205 24.79 10.04 18.10
N GLU A 206 24.79 9.61 19.36
CA GLU A 206 24.76 8.21 19.74
C GLU A 206 23.42 7.84 20.38
N LEU A 207 23.03 6.58 20.20
CA LEU A 207 21.80 6.03 20.74
C LEU A 207 22.15 5.24 22.00
N PHE A 208 21.43 5.50 23.09
CA PHE A 208 21.62 4.86 24.38
C PHE A 208 20.39 4.04 24.74
N TYR A 209 20.60 2.93 25.44
CA TYR A 209 19.53 2.16 26.07
C TYR A 209 19.25 2.75 27.47
N VAL A 210 17.97 2.94 27.79
CA VAL A 210 17.56 3.45 29.11
C VAL A 210 17.05 2.31 29.96
N GLU A 211 17.72 2.11 31.09
CA GLU A 211 17.37 1.06 32.04
C GLU A 211 16.14 1.47 32.87
N ARG A 212 15.05 0.71 32.73
CA ARG A 212 13.73 1.09 33.26
C ARG A 212 13.69 1.16 34.79
N ASP A 213 14.29 0.19 35.46
CA ASP A 213 14.32 0.13 36.93
C ASP A 213 14.94 1.38 37.54
N THR A 214 16.00 1.88 36.89
CA THR A 214 16.75 3.06 37.36
C THR A 214 16.05 4.36 37.00
N LEU A 215 15.33 4.37 35.87
CA LEU A 215 14.51 5.49 35.41
C LEU A 215 13.35 5.73 36.39
N PHE A 216 12.68 4.66 36.86
CA PHE A 216 11.55 4.73 37.79
C PHE A 216 11.94 4.63 39.28
N SER A 217 13.23 4.78 39.62
CA SER A 217 13.75 4.71 40.99
C SER A 217 13.46 5.95 41.88
N TYR A 218 12.77 6.97 41.34
CA TYR A 218 12.48 8.24 42.02
C TYR A 218 13.72 9.02 42.50
N HIS A 219 14.85 8.86 41.81
CA HIS A 219 16.04 9.68 42.05
C HIS A 219 15.91 11.06 41.38
N LYS A 220 16.43 12.13 42.02
CA LYS A 220 16.29 13.51 41.53
C LYS A 220 16.75 13.71 40.08
N ALA A 221 17.84 13.07 39.66
CA ALA A 221 18.33 13.17 38.29
C ALA A 221 17.46 12.35 37.30
N SER A 222 17.01 11.16 37.71
CA SER A 222 16.12 10.30 36.92
C SER A 222 14.77 10.95 36.69
N GLU A 223 14.22 11.65 37.70
CA GLU A 223 12.97 12.41 37.58
C GLU A 223 13.08 13.55 36.57
N VAL A 224 14.19 14.32 36.59
CA VAL A 224 14.42 15.38 35.59
C VAL A 224 14.55 14.77 34.19
N PHE A 225 15.24 13.63 34.06
CA PHE A 225 15.39 12.93 32.79
C PHE A 225 14.06 12.38 32.27
N LEU A 226 13.27 11.73 33.13
CA LEU A 226 11.93 11.23 32.83
C LEU A 226 11.01 12.37 32.41
N ARG A 227 11.04 13.50 33.13
CA ARG A 227 10.26 14.71 32.78
C ARG A 227 10.59 15.20 31.37
N ARG A 228 11.88 15.28 31.01
CA ARG A 228 12.33 15.65 29.66
C ARG A 228 11.87 14.65 28.61
N MET A 229 11.96 13.35 28.90
CA MET A 229 11.53 12.27 28.01
C MET A 229 10.02 12.34 27.74
N VAL A 230 9.20 12.46 28.80
CA VAL A 230 7.74 12.55 28.71
C VAL A 230 7.31 13.84 28.04
N SER A 231 7.99 14.96 28.29
CA SER A 231 7.77 16.23 27.59
C SER A 231 7.85 16.06 26.06
N LEU A 232 8.88 15.36 25.58
CA LEU A 232 9.04 15.07 24.16
C LEU A 232 7.93 14.16 23.61
N TYR A 233 7.50 13.16 24.38
CA TYR A 233 6.36 12.32 24.00
C TYR A 233 5.06 13.14 23.89
N VAL A 234 4.79 14.04 24.83
CA VAL A 234 3.61 14.92 24.82
C VAL A 234 3.65 15.92 23.66
N ALA A 235 4.83 16.45 23.34
CA ALA A 235 5.00 17.37 22.23
C ALA A 235 4.81 16.69 20.85
N SER A 236 5.27 15.45 20.71
CA SER A 236 5.28 14.73 19.42
C SER A 236 3.94 14.10 19.08
N HIS A 237 3.24 13.55 20.07
CA HIS A 237 2.03 12.75 19.87
C HIS A 237 0.74 13.57 20.00
N TYR A 238 -0.28 13.18 19.23
CA TYR A 238 -1.57 13.88 19.22
C TYR A 238 -2.39 13.60 20.49
N LYS A 239 -2.37 12.35 20.97
CA LYS A 239 -3.06 11.93 22.19
C LYS A 239 -2.14 11.04 23.02
N ASN A 240 -1.95 11.42 24.27
CA ASN A 240 -1.29 10.61 25.28
C ASN A 240 -2.27 10.31 26.41
N GLN A 241 -2.06 9.17 27.05
CA GLN A 241 -2.79 8.79 28.25
C GLN A 241 -1.79 8.57 29.40
N PRO A 242 -2.10 8.96 30.64
CA PRO A 242 -1.25 8.67 31.79
C PRO A 242 -0.93 7.18 31.96
N ASN A 243 -1.85 6.31 31.53
CA ASN A 243 -1.68 4.86 31.51
C ASN A 243 -0.47 4.41 30.65
N ASP A 244 0.01 5.25 29.73
CA ASP A 244 1.21 4.96 28.94
C ASP A 244 2.45 4.86 29.83
N LEU A 245 2.56 5.68 30.90
CA LEU A 245 3.66 5.59 31.85
C LEU A 245 3.63 4.26 32.60
N MET A 246 2.43 3.84 33.01
CA MET A 246 2.23 2.54 33.65
C MET A 246 2.58 1.39 32.71
N LEU A 247 2.20 1.48 31.43
CA LEU A 247 2.56 0.47 30.44
C LEU A 247 4.09 0.40 30.23
N MET A 248 4.78 1.54 30.21
CA MET A 248 6.24 1.61 30.12
C MET A 248 6.94 1.07 31.36
N SER A 249 6.33 1.16 32.54
CA SER A 249 6.91 0.63 33.78
C SER A 249 6.64 -0.86 33.98
N ASP A 250 5.46 -1.35 33.60
CA ASP A 250 4.99 -2.71 33.93
C ASP A 250 5.40 -3.76 32.90
N ALA A 251 5.30 -3.48 31.60
CA ALA A 251 5.44 -4.51 30.59
C ALA A 251 6.91 -4.79 30.22
N PRO A 252 7.47 -5.99 30.52
CA PRO A 252 8.91 -6.29 30.35
C PRO A 252 9.38 -6.23 28.89
N ALA A 253 8.48 -6.46 27.94
CA ALA A 253 8.76 -6.40 26.52
C ALA A 253 9.05 -4.97 26.00
N HIS A 254 8.81 -3.92 26.80
CA HIS A 254 9.08 -2.54 26.41
C HIS A 254 10.52 -2.12 26.71
N HIS A 255 11.20 -1.66 25.66
CA HIS A 255 12.54 -1.09 25.67
C HIS A 255 12.50 0.38 25.27
N LEU A 256 13.30 1.19 25.97
CA LEU A 256 13.42 2.63 25.73
C LEU A 256 14.82 2.94 25.21
N PHE A 257 14.87 3.65 24.08
CA PHE A 257 16.12 4.14 23.51
C PHE A 257 16.08 5.65 23.36
N VAL A 258 17.19 6.31 23.66
CA VAL A 258 17.30 7.76 23.64
C VAL A 258 18.50 8.17 22.80
N LEU A 259 18.29 9.08 21.85
CA LEU A 259 19.35 9.70 21.07
C LEU A 259 19.81 10.96 21.80
N LEU A 260 21.09 10.97 22.16
CA LEU A 260 21.73 12.09 22.85
C LEU A 260 22.70 12.78 21.91
N GLY A 261 22.86 14.10 22.09
CA GLY A 261 23.98 14.82 21.50
C GLY A 261 25.32 14.42 22.15
N PRO A 262 26.46 14.79 21.54
CA PRO A 262 27.77 14.53 22.12
C PRO A 262 27.84 15.15 23.52
N VAL A 263 28.19 14.31 24.50
CA VAL A 263 28.25 14.71 25.90
C VAL A 263 29.67 15.19 26.21
N ASP A 264 29.81 16.46 26.60
CA ASP A 264 31.06 16.93 27.16
C ASP A 264 31.22 16.33 28.56
N GLU A 265 32.03 15.28 28.71
CA GLU A 265 32.31 14.61 30.01
C GLU A 265 32.79 15.58 31.11
N THR A 266 33.30 16.75 30.71
CA THR A 266 33.77 17.81 31.62
C THR A 266 32.63 18.60 32.28
N GLN A 267 31.45 18.63 31.67
CA GLN A 267 30.26 19.25 32.23
C GLN A 267 29.38 18.13 32.80
N ASN A 268 29.34 18.00 34.12
CA ASN A 268 28.43 17.09 34.86
C ASN A 268 26.95 17.52 34.72
N ALA A 269 26.50 17.81 33.50
CA ALA A 269 25.18 18.23 33.13
C ALA A 269 24.42 17.06 32.50
N LEU A 270 23.11 17.00 32.73
CA LEU A 270 22.26 16.01 32.08
C LEU A 270 22.23 16.28 30.58
N PRO A 271 22.54 15.27 29.74
CA PRO A 271 22.56 15.45 28.31
C PRO A 271 21.16 15.81 27.77
N ASP A 272 21.15 16.58 26.69
CA ASP A 272 19.91 16.98 26.04
C ASP A 272 19.38 15.84 25.18
N ILE A 273 18.10 15.52 25.37
CA ILE A 273 17.41 14.45 24.65
C ILE A 273 16.92 15.00 23.32
N LEU A 274 17.43 14.45 22.21
CA LEU A 274 17.06 14.89 20.86
C LEU A 274 15.92 14.05 20.26
N CYS A 275 15.95 12.74 20.51
CA CYS A 275 14.96 11.78 20.04
C CYS A 275 14.76 10.67 21.08
N VAL A 276 13.53 10.18 21.22
CA VAL A 276 13.17 9.04 22.07
C VAL A 276 12.42 8.01 21.24
N LEU A 277 12.80 6.74 21.39
CA LEU A 277 12.21 5.58 20.75
C LEU A 277 11.67 4.63 21.83
N GLN A 278 10.39 4.28 21.72
CA GLN A 278 9.78 3.20 22.50
C GLN A 278 9.59 1.99 21.60
N VAL A 279 10.19 0.87 21.97
CA VAL A 279 10.13 -0.39 21.23
C VAL A 279 9.48 -1.45 22.11
N ALA A 280 8.59 -2.25 21.55
CA ALA A 280 8.01 -3.42 22.21
C ALA A 280 8.43 -4.68 21.45
N LEU A 281 9.02 -5.66 22.14
CA LEU A 281 9.32 -6.96 21.56
C LEU A 281 8.02 -7.75 21.36
N GLU A 282 7.82 -8.32 20.18
CA GLU A 282 6.62 -9.08 19.83
C GLU A 282 6.97 -10.41 19.13
N GLY A 283 6.11 -11.42 19.27
CA GLY A 283 6.19 -12.67 18.52
C GLY A 283 6.66 -13.87 19.33
N GLN A 284 7.29 -14.85 18.64
CA GLN A 284 7.56 -16.20 19.20
C GLN A 284 6.32 -16.94 19.71
N ILE A 285 5.16 -16.70 19.09
CA ILE A 285 3.90 -17.30 19.51
C ILE A 285 3.85 -18.75 19.04
N SER A 286 3.50 -19.68 19.94
CA SER A 286 3.40 -21.09 19.58
C SER A 286 2.26 -21.36 18.59
N ARG A 287 2.50 -22.22 17.59
CA ARG A 287 1.53 -22.56 16.53
C ARG A 287 0.18 -23.04 17.09
N LYS A 288 0.19 -23.78 18.20
CA LYS A 288 -1.02 -24.28 18.87
C LYS A 288 -1.90 -23.14 19.38
N LEU A 289 -1.29 -22.11 19.96
CA LEU A 289 -2.00 -20.92 20.44
C LEU A 289 -2.56 -20.13 19.26
N VAL A 290 -1.79 -19.93 18.20
CA VAL A 290 -2.28 -19.24 16.98
C VAL A 290 -3.51 -19.93 16.41
N MET A 291 -3.48 -21.26 16.25
CA MET A 291 -4.61 -22.03 15.73
C MET A 291 -5.83 -22.03 16.68
N SER A 292 -5.58 -22.11 17.99
CA SER A 292 -6.62 -21.99 19.02
C SER A 292 -7.30 -20.61 18.98
N SER A 293 -6.53 -19.53 19.01
CA SER A 293 -7.05 -18.16 18.99
C SER A 293 -7.75 -17.84 17.67
N MET A 294 -7.23 -18.33 16.55
CA MET A 294 -7.84 -18.12 15.24
C MET A 294 -9.16 -18.88 15.07
N SER A 295 -9.29 -20.07 15.65
CA SER A 295 -10.56 -20.83 15.66
C SER A 295 -11.60 -20.23 16.61
N HIS A 296 -11.17 -19.64 17.73
CA HIS A 296 -12.07 -19.00 18.70
C HIS A 296 -12.40 -17.54 18.35
N GLY A 297 -11.67 -16.93 17.41
CA GLY A 297 -11.85 -15.52 17.02
C GLY A 297 -11.48 -14.52 18.11
N SER A 298 -10.84 -14.96 19.19
CA SER A 298 -10.36 -14.12 20.28
C SER A 298 -8.94 -13.65 20.00
N ILE A 299 -8.73 -12.34 19.97
CA ILE A 299 -7.40 -11.74 19.87
C ILE A 299 -6.90 -11.51 21.31
N PRO A 300 -5.85 -12.22 21.77
CA PRO A 300 -5.24 -11.96 23.06
C PRO A 300 -4.74 -10.52 23.15
N GLN A 301 -4.67 -9.98 24.37
CA GLN A 301 -4.02 -8.68 24.60
C GLN A 301 -2.50 -8.87 24.50
N GLY A 302 -1.83 -8.00 23.76
CA GLY A 302 -0.41 -8.12 23.42
C GLY A 302 -0.18 -8.44 21.93
N ASP A 303 1.06 -8.32 21.45
CA ASP A 303 1.50 -8.72 20.11
C ASP A 303 0.63 -8.25 18.92
N LEU A 304 0.51 -6.94 18.75
CA LEU A 304 -0.42 -6.37 17.76
C LEU A 304 -0.12 -6.82 16.33
N ILE A 305 1.15 -6.80 15.92
CA ILE A 305 1.54 -7.09 14.54
C ILE A 305 1.34 -8.57 14.18
N PRO A 306 1.83 -9.54 14.98
CA PRO A 306 1.57 -10.96 14.78
C PRO A 306 0.08 -11.29 14.58
N TRP A 307 -0.81 -10.74 15.42
CA TRP A 307 -2.24 -11.01 15.33
C TRP A 307 -2.89 -10.39 14.10
N ILE A 308 -2.57 -9.14 13.76
CA ILE A 308 -3.12 -8.50 12.56
C ILE A 308 -2.69 -9.24 11.30
N VAL A 309 -1.41 -9.55 11.17
CA VAL A 309 -0.88 -10.23 9.97
C VAL A 309 -1.42 -11.68 9.91
N GLY A 310 -1.40 -12.40 11.03
CA GLY A 310 -1.97 -13.75 11.11
C GLY A 310 -3.46 -13.80 10.74
N GLN A 311 -4.25 -12.82 11.18
CA GLN A 311 -5.68 -12.77 10.84
C GLN A 311 -5.93 -12.38 9.37
N GLN A 312 -5.19 -11.41 8.84
CA GLN A 312 -5.43 -10.88 7.49
C GLN A 312 -4.92 -11.78 6.37
N PHE A 313 -3.81 -12.49 6.61
CA PHE A 313 -3.21 -13.40 5.64
C PHE A 313 -3.52 -14.87 5.95
N GLN A 314 -4.14 -15.17 7.09
CA GLN A 314 -4.42 -16.53 7.54
C GLN A 314 -3.17 -17.40 7.62
N ASP A 315 -2.03 -16.79 7.94
CA ASP A 315 -0.74 -17.45 8.01
C ASP A 315 -0.41 -17.84 9.46
N SER A 316 -0.01 -19.10 9.66
CA SER A 316 0.45 -19.61 10.94
C SER A 316 1.94 -19.45 11.17
N GLU A 317 2.73 -19.17 10.13
CA GLU A 317 4.18 -19.06 10.24
C GLU A 317 4.61 -17.65 10.66
N PHE A 318 3.97 -16.59 10.18
CA PHE A 318 4.34 -15.22 10.56
C PHE A 318 4.34 -14.95 12.08
N PRO A 319 3.34 -15.35 12.89
CA PRO A 319 3.36 -15.12 14.34
C PRO A 319 4.46 -15.85 15.10
N ARG A 320 5.11 -16.85 14.48
CA ARG A 320 6.26 -17.56 15.03
C ARG A 320 7.53 -16.71 14.96
N LEU A 321 7.61 -15.80 13.98
CA LEU A 321 8.74 -14.89 13.85
C LEU A 321 8.78 -13.94 15.05
N SER A 322 9.96 -13.79 15.64
CA SER A 322 10.24 -12.72 16.58
C SER A 322 10.47 -11.41 15.84
N GLY A 323 9.90 -10.32 16.32
CA GLY A 323 10.16 -8.99 15.81
C GLY A 323 10.01 -7.95 16.91
N ALA A 324 10.23 -6.68 16.56
CA ALA A 324 9.96 -5.60 17.48
C ALA A 324 9.08 -4.54 16.82
N ARG A 325 8.10 -4.05 17.58
CA ARG A 325 7.23 -2.96 17.19
C ARG A 325 7.75 -1.66 17.80
N ILE A 326 8.09 -0.70 16.95
CA ILE A 326 8.30 0.69 17.36
C ILE A 326 6.92 1.27 17.68
N VAL A 327 6.64 1.44 18.96
CA VAL A 327 5.36 1.96 19.47
C VAL A 327 5.31 3.47 19.31
N ARG A 328 6.41 4.15 19.66
CA ARG A 328 6.51 5.62 19.62
C ARG A 328 7.89 6.06 19.16
N ILE A 329 7.89 7.13 18.37
CA ILE A 329 9.07 7.92 18.03
C ILE A 329 8.75 9.38 18.32
N ALA A 330 9.53 9.99 19.21
CA ALA A 330 9.37 11.38 19.60
C ALA A 330 10.64 12.13 19.25
N VAL A 331 10.53 13.12 18.37
CA VAL A 331 11.62 14.03 18.00
C VAL A 331 11.22 15.41 18.49
N HIS A 332 12.19 16.18 18.97
CA HIS A 332 11.94 17.57 19.34
C HIS A 332 11.20 18.34 18.22
N PRO A 333 10.08 19.03 18.50
CA PRO A 333 9.19 19.59 17.46
C PRO A 333 9.91 20.59 16.54
N ASP A 334 10.84 21.38 17.08
CA ASP A 334 11.64 22.34 16.31
C ASP A 334 12.71 21.68 15.42
N LEU A 335 13.03 20.39 15.65
CA LEU A 335 14.10 19.64 14.97
C LEU A 335 13.57 18.62 13.96
N GLY A 336 12.28 18.62 13.65
CA GLY A 336 11.64 17.59 12.82
C GLY A 336 12.22 17.46 11.39
N ARG A 337 12.94 18.46 10.87
CA ARG A 337 13.58 18.43 9.54
C ARG A 337 15.08 18.12 9.57
N ALA A 338 15.70 18.03 10.74
CA ALA A 338 17.15 17.83 10.88
C ALA A 338 17.61 16.36 10.70
N GLY A 339 16.67 15.41 10.65
CA GLY A 339 16.98 14.01 10.35
C GLY A 339 17.35 13.12 11.54
N TYR A 340 17.29 13.63 12.78
CA TYR A 340 17.58 12.84 14.00
C TYR A 340 16.72 11.57 14.13
N GLY A 341 15.44 11.64 13.74
CA GLY A 341 14.56 10.46 13.75
C GLY A 341 15.01 9.37 12.77
N THR A 342 15.52 9.75 11.59
CA THR A 342 16.06 8.81 10.60
C THR A 342 17.31 8.14 11.12
N LYS A 343 18.22 8.93 11.72
CA LYS A 343 19.45 8.41 12.33
C LYS A 343 19.16 7.45 13.48
N ALA A 344 18.23 7.79 14.36
CA ALA A 344 17.87 6.95 15.49
C ALA A 344 17.33 5.59 15.02
N LEU A 345 16.51 5.55 13.96
CA LEU A 345 16.05 4.30 13.36
C LEU A 345 17.15 3.52 12.66
N GLU A 346 18.09 4.21 12.00
CA GLU A 346 19.24 3.56 11.37
C GLU A 346 20.13 2.87 12.41
N LEU A 347 20.51 3.58 13.48
CA LEU A 347 21.29 3.02 14.59
C LEU A 347 20.56 1.86 15.26
N LEU A 348 19.24 1.97 15.44
CA LEU A 348 18.43 0.90 16.00
C LEU A 348 18.37 -0.34 15.08
N CYS A 349 18.30 -0.16 13.76
CA CYS A 349 18.39 -1.29 12.81
C CYS A 349 19.74 -1.99 12.93
N ARG A 350 20.84 -1.21 12.88
CA ARG A 350 22.21 -1.75 12.99
C ARG A 350 22.47 -2.46 14.32
N TYR A 351 21.88 -1.95 15.42
CA TYR A 351 21.93 -2.59 16.73
C TYR A 351 21.29 -3.98 16.71
N TYR A 352 20.06 -4.11 16.19
CA TYR A 352 19.37 -5.40 16.12
C TYR A 352 19.91 -6.35 15.03
N GLU A 353 20.58 -5.82 13.99
CA GLU A 353 21.33 -6.62 13.02
C GLU A 353 22.69 -7.12 13.58
N GLY A 354 23.11 -6.63 14.75
CA GLY A 354 24.34 -7.06 15.42
C GLY A 354 25.62 -6.38 14.93
N GLU A 355 25.52 -5.33 14.09
CA GLU A 355 26.69 -4.63 13.53
C GLU A 355 27.46 -3.78 14.56
N ILE A 356 26.78 -3.36 15.64
CA ILE A 356 27.32 -2.41 16.64
C ILE A 356 28.01 -3.14 17.81
N VAL A 357 27.73 -4.43 18.00
CA VAL A 357 28.32 -5.20 19.10
C VAL A 357 29.72 -5.64 18.69
N ASN A 358 30.73 -5.28 19.50
CA ASN A 358 32.09 -5.76 19.29
C ASN A 358 32.13 -7.28 19.41
N VAL A 359 32.42 -7.95 18.30
CA VAL A 359 32.60 -9.40 18.13
C VAL A 359 33.92 -9.86 18.79
N LEU A 360 34.16 -9.52 20.06
CA LEU A 360 35.37 -9.93 20.78
C LEU A 360 35.18 -11.13 21.72
N ASP A 361 34.00 -11.76 21.74
CA ASP A 361 33.76 -13.00 22.51
C ASP A 361 33.22 -14.13 21.60
N GLU A 362 33.94 -14.50 20.54
CA GLU A 362 33.60 -15.63 19.65
C GLU A 362 33.81 -17.03 20.26
N ASN A 363 34.03 -17.18 21.58
CA ASN A 363 34.34 -18.48 22.19
C ASN A 363 33.55 -18.83 23.47
N ASP A 364 32.23 -18.65 23.51
CA ASP A 364 31.42 -19.33 24.54
C ASP A 364 30.01 -19.71 24.04
N ASP A 365 29.96 -20.76 23.20
CA ASP A 365 28.73 -21.53 22.96
C ASP A 365 28.50 -22.48 24.16
N GLY A 366 27.96 -21.94 25.25
CA GLY A 366 27.54 -22.67 26.44
C GLY A 366 26.76 -21.77 27.41
N PRO A 367 25.75 -22.26 28.14
CA PRO A 367 24.97 -21.42 29.04
C PRO A 367 25.77 -21.15 30.32
N SER A 368 26.66 -20.16 30.28
CA SER A 368 27.44 -19.76 31.44
C SER A 368 26.73 -18.66 32.22
N ALA A 369 26.15 -19.09 33.34
CA ALA A 369 25.89 -18.25 34.49
C ALA A 369 27.13 -17.40 34.81
N VAL A 370 26.87 -16.12 35.08
CA VAL A 370 27.89 -15.13 35.45
C VAL A 370 28.48 -15.53 36.80
N ALA A 371 29.63 -16.20 36.77
CA ALA A 371 30.52 -16.35 37.91
C ALA A 371 31.44 -15.14 37.97
N ALA A 372 31.19 -14.25 38.93
CA ALA A 372 32.15 -13.24 39.37
C ALA A 372 32.18 -13.25 40.90
N ASP A 373 32.79 -14.31 41.45
CA ASP A 373 33.26 -14.35 42.83
C ASP A 373 34.74 -13.95 42.85
N THR A 374 35.02 -12.76 43.38
CA THR A 374 36.35 -12.38 43.87
C THR A 374 36.29 -12.20 45.40
N ASP A 375 36.88 -13.19 46.07
CA ASP A 375 37.43 -13.26 47.44
C ASP A 375 37.12 -12.17 48.50
N GLY A 376 36.51 -12.60 49.62
CA GLY A 376 36.52 -11.93 50.94
C GLY A 376 35.50 -12.57 51.93
N PRO A 377 35.81 -12.77 53.24
CA PRO A 377 35.51 -14.05 53.91
C PRO A 377 34.13 -14.20 54.57
N ARG A 378 33.61 -15.42 54.40
CA ARG A 378 32.69 -16.21 55.26
C ARG A 378 32.28 -15.57 56.60
N GLN A 379 30.98 -15.31 56.74
CA GLN A 379 30.26 -15.57 57.99
C GLN A 379 29.01 -16.42 57.71
N GLN A 380 28.99 -17.57 58.39
CA GLN A 380 27.85 -18.47 58.52
C GLN A 380 26.63 -17.72 59.06
N ASN A 381 25.47 -18.00 58.49
CA ASN A 381 24.33 -18.46 59.29
C ASN A 381 23.29 -19.12 58.39
N ASP A 382 23.15 -20.43 58.61
CA ASP A 382 21.98 -21.22 58.29
C ASP A 382 20.71 -20.55 58.85
N ARG A 383 19.63 -20.52 58.07
CA ARG A 383 18.31 -21.04 58.48
C ARG A 383 17.24 -20.90 57.40
N ASP A 384 16.57 -22.04 57.21
CA ASP A 384 15.16 -22.23 56.89
C ASP A 384 14.72 -22.20 55.41
N GLN A 385 14.80 -23.41 54.85
CA GLN A 385 13.86 -23.98 53.88
C GLN A 385 12.41 -23.80 54.34
N GLN A 386 11.55 -23.30 53.45
CA GLN A 386 10.15 -23.70 53.37
C GLN A 386 9.62 -23.42 51.95
N GLN A 387 9.43 -24.50 51.19
CA GLN A 387 8.56 -24.54 50.01
C GLN A 387 7.10 -24.31 50.44
N PRO A 388 6.28 -23.74 49.55
CA PRO A 388 4.96 -24.31 49.33
C PRO A 388 4.80 -24.72 47.86
N GLU A 389 4.55 -26.02 47.67
CA GLU A 389 3.87 -26.54 46.49
C GLU A 389 2.46 -25.93 46.42
N ASN A 390 2.08 -25.39 45.25
CA ASN A 390 0.74 -25.53 44.68
C ASN A 390 0.78 -25.11 43.20
N GLY A 391 0.28 -26.00 42.35
CA GLY A 391 0.41 -25.92 40.90
C GLY A 391 -0.55 -24.92 40.26
N GLU A 392 0.03 -24.07 39.41
CA GLU A 392 -0.59 -23.62 38.17
C GLU A 392 0.46 -23.79 37.06
N ALA A 393 0.02 -24.31 35.91
CA ALA A 393 0.88 -24.67 34.79
C ALA A 393 1.64 -23.46 34.26
N GLY A 394 2.93 -23.37 34.60
CA GLY A 394 3.84 -22.35 34.08
C GLY A 394 4.04 -22.48 32.56
N PRO A 395 4.34 -21.36 31.86
CA PRO A 395 4.67 -21.40 30.45
C PRO A 395 5.99 -22.17 30.25
N GLY A 396 6.04 -22.98 29.19
CA GLY A 396 7.18 -23.85 28.89
C GLY A 396 8.51 -23.09 28.66
N PRO A 397 9.63 -23.82 28.53
CA PRO A 397 11.01 -23.30 28.60
C PRO A 397 11.47 -22.49 27.36
N GLY A 398 10.57 -21.75 26.71
CA GLY A 398 10.85 -20.87 25.56
C GLY A 398 10.38 -19.42 25.75
N SER A 399 9.91 -19.04 26.93
CA SER A 399 9.34 -17.72 27.23
C SER A 399 10.28 -16.83 28.06
N GLN A 400 11.59 -16.84 27.78
CA GLN A 400 12.58 -16.00 28.50
C GLN A 400 12.40 -14.49 28.22
N LEU A 401 11.61 -14.10 27.21
CA LEU A 401 11.31 -12.70 26.91
C LEU A 401 10.29 -12.06 27.86
N LEU A 402 9.51 -12.86 28.62
CA LEU A 402 8.32 -12.39 29.33
C LEU A 402 8.35 -12.65 30.85
N SER A 403 9.42 -13.22 31.40
CA SER A 403 9.53 -13.55 32.82
C SER A 403 10.51 -12.63 33.55
N GLU A 404 10.03 -11.89 34.55
CA GLU A 404 10.86 -11.07 35.43
C GLU A 404 10.70 -11.52 36.90
N GLU A 405 11.80 -11.65 37.63
CA GLU A 405 11.79 -11.89 39.08
C GLU A 405 11.95 -10.57 39.85
N LEU A 406 10.88 -10.12 40.51
CA LEU A 406 10.87 -8.94 41.38
C LEU A 406 11.65 -9.22 42.69
N LYS A 407 12.93 -8.86 42.73
CA LYS A 407 13.74 -8.85 43.96
C LYS A 407 14.32 -7.45 44.18
N PRO A 408 14.26 -6.88 45.40
CA PRO A 408 14.91 -5.60 45.69
C PRO A 408 16.42 -5.75 45.58
N ARG A 409 17.05 -5.06 44.60
CA ARG A 409 18.48 -5.14 44.32
C ARG A 409 19.24 -4.03 45.03
N SER A 410 20.36 -4.35 45.68
CA SER A 410 21.16 -3.43 46.50
C SER A 410 22.13 -2.53 45.71
N GLY A 411 22.23 -2.71 44.39
CA GLY A 411 22.99 -1.85 43.49
C GLY A 411 22.17 -1.57 42.24
N LEU A 412 21.82 -0.31 42.01
CA LEU A 412 21.10 0.10 40.79
C LEU A 412 22.09 0.18 39.63
N PRO A 413 21.76 -0.41 38.46
CA PRO A 413 22.55 -0.22 37.25
C PRO A 413 22.60 1.27 36.82
N PRO A 414 23.51 1.65 35.91
CA PRO A 414 23.51 3.01 35.37
C PRO A 414 22.23 3.29 34.56
N LEU A 415 21.77 4.54 34.57
CA LEU A 415 20.56 4.97 33.85
C LEU A 415 20.68 4.82 32.33
N LEU A 416 21.87 5.11 31.81
CA LEU A 416 22.20 5.04 30.40
C LEU A 416 23.20 3.91 30.20
N VAL A 417 22.87 2.99 29.31
CA VAL A 417 23.73 1.87 28.91
C VAL A 417 24.09 2.07 27.44
N ASN A 418 25.39 1.96 27.12
CA ASN A 418 25.85 2.02 25.74
C ASN A 418 25.34 0.81 24.98
N LEU A 419 24.96 1.01 23.71
CA LEU A 419 24.50 -0.09 22.85
C LEU A 419 25.60 -1.12 22.56
N THR A 420 26.87 -0.75 22.67
CA THR A 420 27.99 -1.68 22.49
C THR A 420 28.08 -2.70 23.62
N ASP A 421 27.64 -2.32 24.83
CA ASP A 421 27.76 -3.15 26.03
C ASP A 421 26.58 -4.12 26.20
N ARG A 422 25.46 -3.87 25.50
CA ARG A 422 24.24 -4.69 25.57
C ARG A 422 24.14 -5.60 24.34
N ARG A 423 23.97 -6.91 24.57
CA ARG A 423 23.68 -7.85 23.48
C ARG A 423 22.21 -7.73 23.05
N PRO A 424 21.91 -7.56 21.74
CA PRO A 424 20.54 -7.49 21.22
C PRO A 424 19.87 -8.86 21.22
N GLU A 425 18.55 -8.86 21.39
CA GLU A 425 17.70 -10.02 21.14
C GLU A 425 17.66 -10.36 19.64
N LYS A 426 17.58 -11.66 19.30
CA LYS A 426 17.48 -12.10 17.90
C LYS A 426 16.11 -11.75 17.31
N LEU A 427 16.06 -10.77 16.42
CA LEU A 427 14.85 -10.29 15.77
C LEU A 427 14.87 -10.54 14.25
N HIS A 428 13.70 -10.80 13.67
CA HIS A 428 13.54 -11.02 12.22
C HIS A 428 12.97 -9.79 11.50
N TYR A 429 12.24 -8.93 12.21
CA TYR A 429 11.62 -7.74 11.62
C TYR A 429 11.50 -6.59 12.62
N LEU A 430 11.46 -5.37 12.10
CA LEU A 430 11.01 -4.17 12.79
C LEU A 430 9.70 -3.70 12.19
N GLY A 431 8.70 -3.48 13.03
CA GLY A 431 7.38 -3.01 12.64
C GLY A 431 7.00 -1.69 13.28
N SER A 432 6.03 -1.00 12.70
CA SER A 432 5.42 0.18 13.31
C SER A 432 3.95 0.26 12.92
N SER A 433 3.14 0.85 13.82
CA SER A 433 1.71 1.06 13.63
C SER A 433 1.36 2.50 13.98
N PHE A 434 0.81 3.25 13.03
CA PHE A 434 0.52 4.68 13.23
C PHE A 434 -0.66 5.18 12.37
N GLY A 435 -1.19 6.35 12.71
CA GLY A 435 -2.22 7.05 11.92
C GLY A 435 -1.65 7.57 10.59
N LEU A 436 -2.27 7.19 9.48
CA LEU A 436 -1.75 7.44 8.14
C LEU A 436 -1.84 8.93 7.78
N THR A 437 -0.67 9.56 7.67
CA THR A 437 -0.50 10.90 7.08
C THR A 437 0.63 10.89 6.07
N LEU A 438 0.60 11.80 5.09
CA LEU A 438 1.62 11.89 4.04
C LEU A 438 3.03 12.15 4.59
N PRO A 439 3.26 13.08 5.54
CA PRO A 439 4.60 13.33 6.09
C PRO A 439 5.15 12.11 6.84
N LEU A 440 4.35 11.48 7.70
CA LEU A 440 4.80 10.30 8.46
C LEU A 440 5.05 9.11 7.52
N PHE A 441 4.15 8.84 6.57
CA PHE A 441 4.35 7.73 5.64
C PHE A 441 5.63 7.90 4.80
N ASN A 442 5.90 9.12 4.31
CA ASN A 442 7.13 9.40 3.58
C ASN A 442 8.38 9.23 4.46
N PHE A 443 8.32 9.56 5.75
CA PHE A 443 9.41 9.30 6.70
C PHE A 443 9.72 7.80 6.81
N TRP A 444 8.71 6.96 7.06
CA TRP A 444 8.89 5.51 7.17
C TRP A 444 9.36 4.88 5.85
N ARG A 445 8.82 5.35 4.71
CA ARG A 445 9.24 4.90 3.38
C ARG A 445 10.72 5.23 3.10
N LYS A 446 11.20 6.41 3.50
CA LYS A 446 12.63 6.79 3.40
C LYS A 446 13.52 5.87 4.24
N CYS A 447 13.03 5.40 5.38
CA CYS A 447 13.74 4.48 6.26
C CYS A 447 13.70 3.00 5.79
N GLY A 448 13.08 2.72 4.63
CA GLY A 448 13.01 1.39 4.04
C GLY A 448 11.85 0.51 4.53
N TYR A 449 10.89 1.06 5.27
CA TYR A 449 9.72 0.31 5.73
C TYR A 449 8.70 0.14 4.60
N ARG A 450 8.07 -1.03 4.55
CA ARG A 450 7.07 -1.42 3.55
C ARG A 450 5.69 -1.62 4.20
N PRO A 451 4.61 -1.17 3.57
CA PRO A 451 3.26 -1.33 4.11
C PRO A 451 2.75 -2.76 3.92
N LEU A 452 2.10 -3.33 4.95
CA LEU A 452 1.42 -4.63 4.87
C LEU A 452 -0.09 -4.54 5.05
N TYR A 453 -0.55 -3.63 5.90
CA TYR A 453 -1.96 -3.57 6.25
C TYR A 453 -2.39 -2.13 6.50
N LEU A 454 -3.59 -1.80 6.02
CA LEU A 454 -4.25 -0.53 6.27
C LEU A 454 -5.67 -0.80 6.76
N ARG A 455 -6.01 -0.29 7.94
CA ARG A 455 -7.34 -0.44 8.51
C ARG A 455 -8.37 0.36 7.72
N GLN A 456 -9.46 -0.28 7.33
CA GLN A 456 -10.53 0.36 6.54
C GLN A 456 -11.39 1.34 7.37
N THR A 457 -11.56 1.06 8.66
CA THR A 457 -12.25 1.96 9.59
C THR A 457 -11.27 3.01 10.11
N PRO A 458 -11.54 4.32 9.92
CA PRO A 458 -10.72 5.36 10.51
C PRO A 458 -10.88 5.34 12.03
N SER A 459 -9.85 5.80 12.73
CA SER A 459 -9.93 6.02 14.18
C SER A 459 -10.93 7.15 14.48
N GLU A 460 -11.80 6.96 15.47
CA GLU A 460 -12.74 8.00 15.89
C GLU A 460 -12.03 9.24 16.48
N VAL A 461 -10.84 9.02 17.07
CA VAL A 461 -10.07 10.08 17.73
C VAL A 461 -9.32 10.96 16.74
N THR A 462 -8.63 10.37 15.76
CA THR A 462 -7.79 11.12 14.81
C THR A 462 -8.44 11.30 13.45
N GLY A 463 -9.50 10.54 13.13
CA GLY A 463 -10.10 10.50 11.80
C GLY A 463 -9.22 9.84 10.74
N GLU A 464 -8.05 9.32 11.13
CA GLU A 464 -7.06 8.73 10.23
C GLU A 464 -7.14 7.19 10.23
N HIS A 465 -6.75 6.58 9.11
CA HIS A 465 -6.63 5.13 9.00
C HIS A 465 -5.31 4.66 9.62
N THR A 466 -5.35 3.62 10.45
CA THR A 466 -4.11 3.04 11.01
C THR A 466 -3.43 2.15 9.96
N ILE A 467 -2.14 2.39 9.71
CA ILE A 467 -1.29 1.58 8.83
C ILE A 467 -0.27 0.79 9.64
N VAL A 468 -0.02 -0.46 9.24
CA VAL A 468 1.07 -1.29 9.73
C VAL A 468 2.14 -1.40 8.65
N VAL A 469 3.35 -1.01 9.01
CA VAL A 469 4.54 -1.07 8.15
C VAL A 469 5.60 -1.97 8.79
N LEU A 470 6.38 -2.66 7.98
CA LEU A 470 7.44 -3.55 8.42
C LEU A 470 8.71 -3.37 7.58
N LYS A 471 9.84 -3.58 8.23
CA LYS A 471 11.17 -3.67 7.64
C LYS A 471 11.75 -5.03 8.05
N PRO A 472 12.17 -5.88 7.10
CA PRO A 472 12.85 -7.12 7.45
C PRO A 472 14.25 -6.79 7.97
N LEU A 473 14.70 -7.49 9.01
CA LEU A 473 16.08 -7.42 9.49
C LEU A 473 16.87 -8.56 8.86
N GLN A 474 18.17 -8.32 8.65
CA GLN A 474 19.09 -9.38 8.26
C GLN A 474 19.40 -10.23 9.49
N SER A 475 18.85 -11.44 9.51
CA SER A 475 19.11 -12.45 10.52
C SER A 475 19.51 -13.73 9.80
N PRO A 476 20.47 -14.53 10.30
CA PRO A 476 20.95 -15.75 9.63
C PRO A 476 19.81 -16.73 9.29
N ASP A 477 18.74 -16.75 10.08
CA ASP A 477 17.56 -17.61 9.85
C ASP A 477 16.71 -17.19 8.63
N VAL A 478 16.87 -15.95 8.17
CA VAL A 478 16.01 -15.27 7.20
C VAL A 478 16.81 -14.74 6.00
N GLU A 479 18.14 -14.77 6.07
CA GLU A 479 19.05 -14.37 5.00
C GLU A 479 18.70 -15.04 3.67
N GLY A 480 18.54 -14.22 2.61
CA GLY A 480 18.16 -14.68 1.27
C GLY A 480 16.68 -15.01 1.08
N THR A 481 15.86 -15.03 2.14
CA THR A 481 14.42 -15.27 2.01
C THR A 481 13.66 -13.95 1.83
N ASN A 482 13.14 -13.69 0.63
CA ASN A 482 12.26 -12.54 0.35
C ASN A 482 10.83 -12.77 0.86
N TRP A 483 10.67 -13.25 2.10
CA TRP A 483 9.37 -13.62 2.69
C TRP A 483 8.39 -12.44 2.79
N LEU A 484 8.90 -11.21 2.87
CA LEU A 484 8.09 -10.00 2.95
C LEU A 484 7.45 -9.63 1.58
N GLU A 485 8.08 -9.97 0.47
CA GLU A 485 7.62 -9.56 -0.87
C GLU A 485 6.21 -10.11 -1.22
N PRO A 486 5.89 -11.40 -0.98
CA PRO A 486 4.53 -11.92 -1.15
C PRO A 486 3.45 -11.12 -0.41
N PHE A 487 3.71 -10.74 0.85
CA PHE A 487 2.77 -9.95 1.66
C PHE A 487 2.57 -8.55 1.08
N VAL A 488 3.64 -7.89 0.62
CA VAL A 488 3.57 -6.57 0.01
C VAL A 488 2.83 -6.60 -1.34
N VAL A 489 3.05 -7.64 -2.15
CA VAL A 489 2.32 -7.84 -3.42
C VAL A 489 0.84 -8.07 -3.17
N ASP A 490 0.47 -8.87 -2.17
CA ASP A 490 -0.92 -9.08 -1.81
C ASP A 490 -1.57 -7.81 -1.23
N PHE A 491 -0.88 -7.09 -0.35
CA PHE A 491 -1.31 -5.77 0.13
C PHE A 491 -1.59 -4.81 -1.03
N ARG A 492 -0.67 -4.70 -2.00
CA ARG A 492 -0.85 -3.84 -3.18
C ARG A 492 -2.10 -4.20 -3.96
N LYS A 493 -2.35 -5.49 -4.21
CA LYS A 493 -3.56 -5.96 -4.91
C LYS A 493 -4.84 -5.61 -4.13
N ARG A 494 -4.86 -5.88 -2.82
CA ARG A 494 -6.00 -5.54 -1.95
C ARG A 494 -6.23 -4.03 -1.89
N PHE A 495 -5.16 -3.24 -1.75
CA PHE A 495 -5.24 -1.78 -1.68
C PHE A 495 -5.82 -1.19 -2.96
N ILE A 496 -5.37 -1.63 -4.14
CA ILE A 496 -5.93 -1.22 -5.44
C ILE A 496 -7.44 -1.51 -5.52
N ALA A 497 -7.89 -2.67 -5.01
CA ALA A 497 -9.30 -3.03 -5.01
C ALA A 497 -10.14 -2.21 -4.00
N LEU A 498 -9.53 -1.79 -2.88
CA LEU A 498 -10.20 -1.04 -1.81
C LEU A 498 -10.22 0.49 -2.04
N LEU A 499 -9.36 1.02 -2.93
CA LEU A 499 -9.26 2.46 -3.20
C LEU A 499 -10.59 3.12 -3.61
N GLY A 500 -11.40 2.44 -4.41
CA GLY A 500 -12.70 2.95 -4.85
C GLY A 500 -13.83 2.89 -3.81
N ARG A 501 -13.57 2.28 -2.64
CA ARG A 501 -14.57 2.10 -1.57
C ARG A 501 -14.23 2.98 -0.37
N ASN A 502 -13.66 2.38 0.68
CA ASN A 502 -13.40 3.01 1.96
C ASN A 502 -12.32 4.11 1.88
N PHE A 503 -11.43 4.06 0.88
CA PHE A 503 -10.35 5.02 0.71
C PHE A 503 -10.62 6.05 -0.41
N ARG A 504 -11.88 6.23 -0.80
CA ARG A 504 -12.27 7.19 -1.85
C ARG A 504 -11.93 8.64 -1.48
N THR A 505 -12.01 8.99 -0.20
CA THR A 505 -11.72 10.34 0.33
C THR A 505 -10.24 10.59 0.60
N MET A 506 -9.38 9.58 0.41
CA MET A 506 -7.93 9.71 0.63
C MET A 506 -7.31 10.65 -0.40
N GLU A 507 -6.36 11.48 0.02
CA GLU A 507 -5.64 12.36 -0.89
C GLU A 507 -4.87 11.57 -1.97
N PRO A 508 -4.97 11.94 -3.26
CA PRO A 508 -4.31 11.20 -4.33
C PRO A 508 -2.77 11.12 -4.18
N ALA A 509 -2.14 12.17 -3.62
CA ALA A 509 -0.70 12.15 -3.34
C ALA A 509 -0.32 11.05 -2.32
N LEU A 510 -1.15 10.88 -1.29
CA LEU A 510 -0.97 9.84 -0.27
C LEU A 510 -1.15 8.44 -0.84
N ALA A 511 -2.21 8.19 -1.61
CA ALA A 511 -2.43 6.89 -2.22
C ALA A 511 -1.33 6.52 -3.24
N LEU A 512 -0.80 7.49 -4.00
CA LEU A 512 0.38 7.26 -4.85
C LEU A 512 1.64 6.95 -4.04
N SER A 513 1.84 7.62 -2.91
CA SER A 513 3.00 7.39 -2.05
C SER A 513 3.03 5.95 -1.52
N ILE A 514 1.85 5.40 -1.17
CA ILE A 514 1.66 4.04 -0.64
C ILE A 514 1.87 2.98 -1.72
N LEU A 515 1.27 3.16 -2.90
CA LEU A 515 1.46 2.24 -4.01
C LEU A 515 2.92 2.20 -4.48
N ALA A 516 3.59 3.36 -4.44
CA ALA A 516 4.94 3.57 -4.96
C ALA A 516 5.13 2.93 -6.35
N PRO A 517 4.27 3.25 -7.33
CA PRO A 517 4.34 2.64 -8.66
C PRO A 517 5.64 3.04 -9.35
N LYS A 518 6.19 2.12 -10.15
CA LYS A 518 7.26 2.45 -11.09
C LYS A 518 6.65 3.31 -12.20
N LEU A 519 7.00 4.59 -12.22
CA LEU A 519 6.47 5.57 -13.18
C LEU A 519 7.32 5.67 -14.46
N VAL A 520 8.60 5.33 -14.36
CA VAL A 520 9.58 5.37 -15.45
C VAL A 520 10.01 3.96 -15.76
N PHE A 521 9.81 3.55 -17.01
CA PHE A 521 10.18 2.26 -17.58
C PHE A 521 11.28 2.50 -18.60
N SER A 522 12.28 1.61 -18.63
CA SER A 522 13.29 1.59 -19.69
C SER A 522 12.67 1.08 -21.00
N GLU A 523 13.22 1.47 -22.15
CA GLU A 523 12.75 1.00 -23.46
C GLU A 523 12.79 -0.53 -23.56
N GLN A 524 13.79 -1.17 -22.93
CA GLN A 524 13.92 -2.63 -22.86
C GLN A 524 12.76 -3.27 -22.09
N GLU A 525 12.41 -2.74 -20.92
CA GLU A 525 11.30 -3.26 -20.10
C GLU A 525 9.94 -3.03 -20.77
N SER A 526 9.79 -1.91 -21.49
CA SER A 526 8.61 -1.65 -22.29
C SER A 526 8.47 -2.67 -23.43
N GLN A 527 9.56 -3.01 -24.12
CA GLN A 527 9.54 -4.04 -25.17
C GLN A 527 9.29 -5.43 -24.59
N GLU A 528 9.93 -5.80 -23.48
CA GLU A 528 9.67 -7.07 -22.77
C GLU A 528 8.20 -7.19 -22.36
N GLY A 529 7.59 -6.14 -21.83
CA GLY A 529 6.17 -6.16 -21.47
C GLY A 529 5.22 -6.26 -22.67
N ILE A 530 5.57 -5.67 -23.82
CA ILE A 530 4.82 -5.83 -25.08
C ILE A 530 4.94 -7.28 -25.56
N THR A 531 6.16 -7.85 -25.52
CA THR A 531 6.43 -9.24 -25.91
C THR A 531 5.82 -10.26 -24.92
N GLY A 532 5.61 -9.90 -23.66
CA GLY A 532 4.98 -10.73 -22.65
C GLY A 532 3.47 -10.93 -22.85
N GLY A 533 2.85 -10.17 -23.76
CA GLY A 533 1.41 -10.18 -23.99
C GLY A 533 0.66 -9.43 -22.90
N ILE A 534 0.37 -8.16 -23.15
CA ILE A 534 -0.37 -7.31 -22.20
C ILE A 534 -1.83 -7.75 -22.14
N THR A 535 -2.22 -8.50 -21.11
CA THR A 535 -3.62 -8.83 -20.85
C THR A 535 -4.25 -7.80 -19.90
N VAL A 536 -5.09 -6.92 -20.43
CA VAL A 536 -6.00 -6.10 -19.61
C VAL A 536 -7.30 -6.87 -19.42
N ALA A 537 -7.57 -7.27 -18.18
CA ALA A 537 -8.85 -7.87 -17.82
C ALA A 537 -9.92 -6.78 -17.77
N GLY A 538 -10.95 -6.92 -18.62
CA GLY A 538 -12.17 -6.14 -18.57
C GLY A 538 -13.02 -6.48 -17.34
N VAL A 539 -14.24 -5.93 -17.30
CA VAL A 539 -15.16 -6.07 -16.15
C VAL A 539 -15.53 -7.54 -15.88
N ASP A 540 -15.62 -8.37 -16.94
CA ASP A 540 -15.99 -9.78 -16.86
C ASP A 540 -14.80 -10.74 -16.67
N GLY A 541 -13.60 -10.21 -16.41
CA GLY A 541 -12.37 -11.02 -16.35
C GLY A 541 -11.83 -11.48 -17.71
N GLY A 542 -12.61 -11.31 -18.79
CA GLY A 542 -12.15 -11.47 -20.18
C GLY A 542 -11.25 -10.32 -20.65
N GLY A 543 -10.54 -10.50 -21.76
CA GLY A 543 -9.78 -9.42 -22.40
C GLY A 543 -10.68 -8.30 -22.94
N LEU A 544 -10.11 -7.12 -23.19
CA LEU A 544 -10.81 -5.99 -23.82
C LEU A 544 -11.46 -6.38 -25.16
N LEU A 545 -12.73 -6.01 -25.37
CA LEU A 545 -13.42 -6.29 -26.63
C LEU A 545 -12.86 -5.41 -27.76
N PRO A 546 -12.98 -5.84 -29.04
CA PRO A 546 -12.60 -5.00 -30.17
C PRO A 546 -13.34 -3.65 -30.23
N HIS A 547 -14.57 -3.59 -29.73
CA HIS A 547 -15.35 -2.36 -29.64
C HIS A 547 -14.78 -1.39 -28.60
N ASP A 548 -14.24 -1.89 -27.48
CA ASP A 548 -13.62 -1.08 -26.44
C ASP A 548 -12.34 -0.42 -26.94
N LEU A 549 -11.54 -1.16 -27.72
CA LEU A 549 -10.34 -0.62 -28.38
C LEU A 549 -10.70 0.48 -29.39
N LYS A 550 -11.81 0.34 -30.14
CA LYS A 550 -12.30 1.40 -31.03
C LYS A 550 -12.75 2.64 -30.27
N ARG A 551 -13.43 2.48 -29.13
CA ARG A 551 -13.83 3.61 -28.26
C ARG A 551 -12.60 4.35 -27.72
N LEU A 552 -11.59 3.63 -27.24
CA LEU A 552 -10.32 4.20 -26.80
C LEU A 552 -9.59 4.93 -27.94
N GLN A 553 -9.61 4.37 -29.15
CA GLN A 553 -9.06 5.01 -30.34
C GLN A 553 -9.77 6.34 -30.64
N SER A 554 -11.10 6.34 -30.69
CA SER A 554 -11.89 7.56 -30.93
C SER A 554 -11.64 8.63 -29.87
N TYR A 555 -11.49 8.25 -28.60
CA TYR A 555 -11.12 9.17 -27.53
C TYR A 555 -9.68 9.71 -27.68
N SER A 556 -8.71 8.85 -28.04
CA SER A 556 -7.31 9.25 -28.25
C SER A 556 -7.14 10.28 -29.38
N ASN A 557 -8.02 10.19 -30.38
CA ASN A 557 -8.16 11.12 -31.50
C ASN A 557 -9.01 12.37 -31.16
N ASN A 558 -9.43 12.53 -29.90
CA ASN A 558 -10.27 13.64 -29.40
C ASN A 558 -11.63 13.76 -30.13
N LEU A 559 -12.18 12.66 -30.66
CA LEU A 559 -13.49 12.65 -31.35
C LEU A 559 -14.68 12.47 -30.39
N VAL A 560 -14.41 12.03 -29.17
CA VAL A 560 -15.43 11.61 -28.19
C VAL A 560 -15.06 12.13 -26.81
N ASP A 561 -16.06 12.41 -25.98
CA ASP A 561 -15.89 12.85 -24.60
C ASP A 561 -15.47 11.72 -23.65
N HIS A 562 -14.90 12.12 -22.50
CA HIS A 562 -14.38 11.20 -21.49
C HIS A 562 -15.44 10.25 -20.91
N HIS A 563 -16.72 10.65 -20.86
CA HIS A 563 -17.82 9.83 -20.36
C HIS A 563 -17.93 8.47 -21.07
N MET A 564 -17.56 8.41 -22.36
CA MET A 564 -17.60 7.18 -23.17
C MET A 564 -16.45 6.21 -22.90
N ILE A 565 -15.50 6.54 -22.03
CA ILE A 565 -14.40 5.64 -21.66
C ILE A 565 -14.32 5.38 -20.16
N LEU A 566 -15.14 6.03 -19.34
CA LEU A 566 -15.08 5.92 -17.87
C LEU A 566 -15.27 4.49 -17.36
N ASP A 567 -16.02 3.65 -18.08
CA ASP A 567 -16.18 2.22 -17.80
C ASP A 567 -14.88 1.41 -17.99
N LEU A 568 -14.03 1.81 -18.93
CA LEU A 568 -12.77 1.14 -19.25
C LEU A 568 -11.60 1.62 -18.39
N VAL A 569 -11.67 2.85 -17.89
CA VAL A 569 -10.57 3.50 -17.14
C VAL A 569 -10.18 2.72 -15.87
N PRO A 570 -11.09 2.17 -15.04
CA PRO A 570 -10.71 1.37 -13.89
C PRO A 570 -9.90 0.12 -14.26
N ALA A 571 -10.25 -0.56 -15.37
CA ALA A 571 -9.51 -1.74 -15.83
C ALA A 571 -8.10 -1.36 -16.31
N LEU A 572 -7.97 -0.27 -17.06
CA LEU A 572 -6.69 0.28 -17.51
C LEU A 572 -5.81 0.70 -16.33
N ALA A 573 -6.39 1.44 -15.37
CA ALA A 573 -5.69 1.87 -14.17
C ALA A 573 -5.22 0.68 -13.33
N ARG A 574 -6.05 -0.33 -13.11
CA ARG A 574 -5.65 -1.57 -12.39
C ARG A 574 -4.48 -2.27 -13.08
N ALA A 575 -4.53 -2.43 -14.40
CA ALA A 575 -3.45 -3.05 -15.16
C ALA A 575 -2.15 -2.24 -15.08
N TYR A 576 -2.25 -0.90 -15.09
CA TYR A 576 -1.11 0.00 -14.92
C TYR A 576 -0.47 -0.12 -13.54
N PHE A 577 -1.25 0.04 -12.47
CA PHE A 577 -0.72 0.01 -11.10
C PHE A 577 -0.29 -1.40 -10.64
N CYS A 578 -0.75 -2.47 -11.30
CA CYS A 578 -0.23 -3.83 -11.11
C CYS A 578 1.06 -4.11 -11.89
N GLY A 579 1.61 -3.14 -12.63
CA GLY A 579 2.84 -3.31 -13.41
C GLY A 579 2.69 -4.13 -14.69
N LYS A 580 1.46 -4.41 -15.14
CA LYS A 580 1.21 -5.14 -16.41
C LYS A 580 1.33 -4.26 -17.64
N LEU A 581 1.20 -2.95 -17.47
CA LEU A 581 1.35 -1.94 -18.52
C LEU A 581 2.60 -1.10 -18.25
N PRO A 582 3.72 -1.34 -18.95
CA PRO A 582 4.97 -0.59 -18.77
C PRO A 582 4.92 0.76 -19.50
N ALA A 583 3.98 1.62 -19.12
CA ALA A 583 3.78 2.94 -19.71
C ALA A 583 4.44 4.06 -18.88
N THR A 584 5.22 4.91 -19.53
CA THR A 584 5.87 6.04 -18.83
C THR A 584 4.88 7.18 -18.59
N LEU A 585 4.51 7.42 -17.33
CA LEU A 585 3.59 8.50 -16.94
C LEU A 585 4.28 9.49 -16.00
N SER A 586 3.96 10.78 -16.14
CA SER A 586 4.40 11.76 -15.14
C SER A 586 3.66 11.58 -13.82
N HIS A 587 4.19 12.11 -12.72
CA HIS A 587 3.56 11.99 -11.40
C HIS A 587 2.12 12.55 -11.40
N GLY A 588 1.90 13.71 -12.03
CA GLY A 588 0.56 14.28 -12.18
C GLY A 588 -0.37 13.44 -13.06
N GLN A 589 0.14 12.83 -14.13
CA GLN A 589 -0.63 11.90 -14.98
C GLN A 589 -1.08 10.67 -14.19
N ALA A 590 -0.17 10.07 -13.41
CA ALA A 590 -0.47 8.92 -12.56
C ALA A 590 -1.47 9.28 -11.45
N ALA A 591 -1.36 10.47 -10.85
CA ALA A 591 -2.29 10.94 -9.82
C ALA A 591 -3.71 11.08 -10.36
N ILE A 592 -3.85 11.67 -11.54
CA ILE A 592 -5.16 11.83 -12.20
C ILE A 592 -5.72 10.46 -12.62
N LEU A 593 -4.89 9.57 -13.20
CA LEU A 593 -5.32 8.23 -13.58
C LEU A 593 -5.78 7.41 -12.36
N MET A 594 -5.12 7.58 -11.23
CA MET A 594 -5.50 6.92 -9.98
C MET A 594 -6.79 7.51 -9.38
N GLY A 595 -6.93 8.83 -9.36
CA GLY A 595 -8.14 9.49 -8.87
C GLY A 595 -9.39 9.12 -9.68
N VAL A 596 -9.31 9.23 -11.01
CA VAL A 596 -10.44 8.92 -11.90
C VAL A 596 -10.67 7.40 -12.00
N GLY A 597 -9.61 6.60 -12.11
CA GLY A 597 -9.72 5.17 -12.40
C GLY A 597 -9.86 4.26 -11.17
N LEU A 598 -9.05 4.47 -10.13
CA LEU A 598 -9.05 3.62 -8.94
C LEU A 598 -9.96 4.17 -7.84
N GLN A 599 -9.88 5.47 -7.51
CA GLN A 599 -10.73 6.09 -6.50
C GLN A 599 -12.13 6.43 -7.01
N GLN A 600 -12.34 6.42 -8.33
CA GLN A 600 -13.63 6.74 -8.96
C GLN A 600 -14.14 8.12 -8.53
N LEU A 601 -13.23 9.09 -8.50
CA LEU A 601 -13.54 10.50 -8.25
C LEU A 601 -14.02 11.19 -9.52
N ASP A 602 -14.97 12.10 -9.35
CA ASP A 602 -15.39 12.98 -10.41
C ASP A 602 -14.28 14.01 -10.72
N ILE A 603 -14.25 14.53 -11.94
CA ILE A 603 -13.21 15.45 -12.38
C ILE A 603 -13.18 16.71 -11.50
N THR A 604 -14.34 17.18 -11.01
CA THR A 604 -14.44 18.31 -10.09
C THR A 604 -13.81 18.05 -8.73
N ASP A 605 -13.83 16.81 -8.26
CA ASP A 605 -13.21 16.45 -6.98
C ASP A 605 -11.71 16.25 -7.15
N VAL A 606 -11.30 15.71 -8.31
CA VAL A 606 -9.89 15.65 -8.71
C VAL A 606 -9.31 17.08 -8.82
N GLU A 607 -10.06 18.03 -9.38
CA GLU A 607 -9.71 19.45 -9.47
C GLU A 607 -9.38 20.04 -8.09
N LYS A 608 -10.28 19.84 -7.12
CA LYS A 608 -10.11 20.31 -5.74
C LYS A 608 -8.92 19.64 -5.05
N SER A 609 -8.73 18.35 -5.26
CA SER A 609 -7.68 17.58 -4.60
C SER A 609 -6.28 17.93 -5.10
N LEU A 610 -6.12 18.23 -6.40
CA LEU A 610 -4.83 18.55 -7.02
C LEU A 610 -4.56 20.05 -7.11
N GLY A 611 -5.57 20.91 -6.92
CA GLY A 611 -5.44 22.35 -7.08
C GLY A 611 -5.12 22.80 -8.51
N LEU A 612 -5.52 21.99 -9.50
CA LEU A 612 -5.29 22.24 -10.93
C LEU A 612 -6.62 22.57 -11.62
N PRO A 613 -6.67 23.48 -12.61
CA PRO A 613 -7.91 23.80 -13.32
C PRO A 613 -8.39 22.61 -14.18
N SER A 614 -9.71 22.47 -14.32
CA SER A 614 -10.37 21.36 -15.03
C SER A 614 -9.84 21.08 -16.44
N ASN A 615 -9.54 22.12 -17.22
CA ASN A 615 -8.97 21.99 -18.57
C ASN A 615 -7.61 21.28 -18.57
N GLN A 616 -6.76 21.55 -17.58
CA GLN A 616 -5.45 20.91 -17.46
C GLN A 616 -5.59 19.45 -17.02
N VAL A 617 -6.52 19.16 -16.09
CA VAL A 617 -6.81 17.79 -15.65
C VAL A 617 -7.26 16.93 -16.83
N LEU A 618 -8.21 17.42 -17.64
CA LEU A 618 -8.68 16.73 -18.84
C LEU A 618 -7.58 16.53 -19.88
N ALA A 619 -6.74 17.54 -20.11
CA ALA A 619 -5.62 17.44 -21.06
C ALA A 619 -4.58 16.39 -20.62
N LEU A 620 -4.25 16.34 -19.33
CA LEU A 620 -3.33 15.34 -18.77
C LEU A 620 -3.95 13.95 -18.75
N PHE A 621 -5.25 13.83 -18.48
CA PHE A 621 -5.99 12.59 -18.56
C PHE A 621 -6.00 12.02 -19.98
N SER A 622 -6.36 12.84 -20.98
CA SER A 622 -6.33 12.45 -22.40
C SER A 622 -4.94 11.99 -22.85
N LYS A 623 -3.87 12.72 -22.45
CA LYS A 623 -2.48 12.31 -22.70
C LYS A 623 -2.15 10.94 -22.07
N SER A 624 -2.65 10.67 -20.86
CA SER A 624 -2.41 9.40 -20.17
C SER A 624 -3.11 8.24 -20.89
N VAL A 625 -4.38 8.42 -21.26
CA VAL A 625 -5.15 7.40 -21.99
C VAL A 625 -4.54 7.14 -23.37
N ARG A 626 -4.10 8.17 -24.09
CA ARG A 626 -3.43 8.03 -25.39
C ARG A 626 -2.17 7.17 -25.29
N LYS A 627 -1.33 7.41 -24.27
CA LYS A 627 -0.13 6.58 -24.01
C LYS A 627 -0.53 5.13 -23.75
N LEU A 628 -1.44 4.88 -22.82
CA LEU A 628 -1.90 3.52 -22.49
C LEU A 628 -2.47 2.80 -23.72
N TYR A 629 -3.25 3.50 -24.54
CA TYR A 629 -3.79 2.97 -25.80
C TYR A 629 -2.68 2.59 -26.79
N SER A 630 -1.65 3.44 -26.96
CA SER A 630 -0.54 3.13 -27.88
C SER A 630 0.22 1.85 -27.49
N TYR A 631 0.43 1.61 -26.20
CA TYR A 631 1.04 0.36 -25.72
C TYR A 631 0.13 -0.86 -25.91
N LEU A 632 -1.18 -0.71 -25.71
CA LEU A 632 -2.14 -1.78 -25.97
C LEU A 632 -2.22 -2.14 -27.46
N LEU A 633 -2.13 -1.14 -28.33
CA LEU A 633 -2.11 -1.34 -29.78
C LEU A 633 -0.82 -2.10 -30.17
N ALA A 634 0.34 -1.66 -29.70
CA ALA A 634 1.62 -2.34 -29.96
C ALA A 634 1.63 -3.79 -29.47
N ALA A 635 1.12 -4.06 -28.27
CA ALA A 635 1.04 -5.42 -27.73
C ALA A 635 0.08 -6.31 -28.54
N LYS A 636 -1.02 -5.74 -29.05
CA LYS A 636 -1.95 -6.48 -29.91
C LYS A 636 -1.37 -6.73 -31.30
N GLU A 637 -0.68 -5.76 -31.88
CA GLU A 637 0.03 -5.91 -33.16
C GLU A 637 1.10 -6.99 -33.08
N GLU A 638 1.88 -7.04 -32.00
CA GLU A 638 2.86 -8.10 -31.78
C GLU A 638 2.19 -9.46 -31.56
N GLY A 639 1.09 -9.51 -30.80
CA GLY A 639 0.30 -10.73 -30.61
C GLY A 639 -0.22 -11.30 -31.93
N VAL A 640 -0.80 -10.44 -32.79
CA VAL A 640 -1.24 -10.82 -34.15
C VAL A 640 -0.04 -11.20 -35.02
N GLY A 641 1.09 -10.50 -34.90
CA GLY A 641 2.34 -10.81 -35.59
C GLY A 641 2.90 -12.20 -35.26
N ARG A 642 2.65 -12.71 -34.05
CA ARG A 642 3.01 -14.09 -33.65
C ARG A 642 2.08 -15.14 -34.23
N GLU A 643 0.79 -14.82 -34.35
CA GLU A 643 -0.21 -15.72 -34.96
C GLU A 643 -0.07 -15.77 -36.49
N LEU A 644 0.43 -14.70 -37.10
CA LEU A 644 0.73 -14.67 -38.52
C LEU A 644 1.91 -15.61 -38.84
N PRO A 645 1.79 -16.47 -39.86
CA PRO A 645 2.91 -17.27 -40.32
C PRO A 645 4.01 -16.32 -40.79
N LYS A 646 5.18 -16.37 -40.14
CA LYS A 646 6.35 -15.60 -40.59
C LYS A 646 6.59 -15.93 -42.06
N PRO A 647 6.69 -14.93 -42.95
CA PRO A 647 7.04 -15.21 -44.34
C PRO A 647 8.36 -15.98 -44.32
N LYS A 648 8.38 -17.19 -44.90
CA LYS A 648 9.62 -17.94 -45.07
C LYS A 648 10.59 -17.00 -45.78
N GLU A 649 11.72 -16.69 -45.15
CA GLU A 649 12.83 -16.08 -45.86
C GLU A 649 13.17 -17.01 -47.02
N ILE A 650 12.83 -16.60 -48.24
CA ILE A 650 13.28 -17.28 -49.44
C ILE A 650 14.77 -16.93 -49.54
N VAL A 651 15.59 -17.70 -48.83
CA VAL A 651 17.03 -17.72 -49.08
C VAL A 651 17.19 -18.34 -50.45
N LEU A 652 17.43 -17.51 -51.46
CA LEU A 652 17.82 -17.94 -52.79
C LEU A 652 19.23 -18.54 -52.70
N LEU A 653 19.30 -19.79 -52.23
CA LEU A 653 20.48 -20.63 -52.39
C LEU A 653 20.61 -20.95 -53.89
N PRO A 654 21.80 -20.78 -54.50
CA PRO A 654 22.06 -21.32 -55.84
C PRO A 654 21.76 -22.82 -55.82
N HIS A 655 21.10 -23.33 -56.85
CA HIS A 655 20.91 -24.78 -56.98
C HIS A 655 22.29 -25.47 -56.99
N ASP A 656 22.47 -26.49 -56.14
CA ASP A 656 23.74 -27.25 -56.04
C ASP A 656 24.05 -28.09 -57.28
N LYS A 657 23.10 -28.22 -58.21
CA LYS A 657 23.23 -28.94 -59.47
C LYS A 657 23.00 -28.01 -60.63
N ASP A 658 23.90 -28.07 -61.61
CA ASP A 658 23.77 -27.32 -62.85
C ASP A 658 22.60 -27.88 -63.66
N VAL A 659 21.84 -27.00 -64.32
CA VAL A 659 20.62 -27.40 -65.05
C VAL A 659 20.94 -28.39 -66.18
N GLU A 660 22.15 -28.30 -66.73
CA GLU A 660 22.67 -29.26 -67.71
C GLU A 660 22.85 -30.67 -67.13
N GLU A 661 23.31 -30.79 -65.88
CA GLU A 661 23.55 -32.08 -65.24
C GLU A 661 22.22 -32.81 -64.94
N GLU A 662 21.18 -32.06 -64.56
CA GLU A 662 19.84 -32.58 -64.34
C GLU A 662 19.14 -32.98 -65.65
N LEU A 663 19.34 -32.19 -66.72
CA LEU A 663 18.89 -32.53 -68.08
C LEU A 663 19.60 -33.78 -68.63
N GLU A 664 20.88 -33.96 -68.35
CA GLU A 664 21.64 -35.15 -68.73
C GLU A 664 21.25 -36.39 -67.92
N GLU A 665 20.97 -36.26 -66.61
CA GLU A 665 20.42 -37.36 -65.81
C GLU A 665 19.03 -37.76 -66.31
N ALA A 666 18.14 -36.79 -66.59
CA ALA A 666 16.83 -37.05 -67.18
C ALA A 666 16.95 -37.67 -68.59
N GLY A 667 17.87 -37.18 -69.42
CA GLY A 667 18.17 -37.71 -70.74
C GLY A 667 18.68 -39.15 -70.70
N ARG A 668 19.56 -39.48 -69.74
CA ARG A 668 20.05 -40.85 -69.51
C ARG A 668 18.94 -41.78 -69.03
N GLN A 669 18.02 -41.32 -68.18
CA GLN A 669 16.87 -42.11 -67.75
C GLN A 669 15.92 -42.40 -68.91
N ILE A 670 15.66 -41.41 -69.77
CA ILE A 670 14.83 -41.57 -70.98
C ILE A 670 15.52 -42.50 -71.99
N GLN A 671 16.82 -42.35 -72.24
CA GLN A 671 17.57 -43.27 -73.09
C GLN A 671 17.60 -44.70 -72.53
N GLY A 672 17.74 -44.86 -71.22
CA GLY A 672 17.64 -46.16 -70.55
C GLY A 672 16.27 -46.81 -70.75
N ALA A 673 15.19 -46.04 -70.63
CA ALA A 673 13.83 -46.50 -70.89
C ALA A 673 13.61 -46.87 -72.37
N ILE A 674 14.13 -46.08 -73.32
CA ILE A 674 14.08 -46.36 -74.76
C ILE A 674 14.89 -47.64 -75.08
N ARG A 675 16.07 -47.80 -74.49
CA ARG A 675 16.94 -48.97 -74.70
C ARG A 675 16.34 -50.24 -74.10
N ALA A 676 15.60 -50.13 -73.00
CA ALA A 676 14.84 -51.24 -72.42
C ALA A 676 13.60 -51.62 -73.25
N GLN A 677 13.00 -50.68 -73.99
CA GLN A 677 11.90 -50.94 -74.93
C GLN A 677 12.36 -51.54 -76.26
N LEU A 678 13.62 -51.38 -76.65
CA LEU A 678 14.19 -51.95 -77.87
C LEU A 678 14.66 -53.40 -77.63
N GLN A 679 13.76 -54.36 -77.80
CA GLN A 679 14.12 -55.78 -77.83
C GLN A 679 14.87 -56.13 -79.14
N PRO A 680 16.06 -56.75 -79.10
CA PRO A 680 16.86 -57.05 -80.29
C PRO A 680 16.23 -58.08 -81.24
N GLU A 681 15.18 -58.80 -80.81
CA GLU A 681 14.44 -59.75 -81.65
C GLU A 681 13.50 -59.06 -82.66
N ALA A 682 12.96 -57.88 -82.32
CA ALA A 682 12.05 -57.12 -83.19
C ALA A 682 12.79 -56.34 -84.31
N LEU A 683 14.11 -56.16 -84.19
CA LEU A 683 14.94 -55.51 -85.22
C LEU A 683 15.36 -56.48 -86.35
N ARG A 684 15.18 -57.80 -86.15
CA ARG A 684 15.43 -58.81 -87.20
C ARG A 684 14.35 -58.82 -88.28
N GLU A 685 13.13 -58.35 -87.98
CA GLU A 685 12.03 -58.25 -88.95
C GLU A 685 12.24 -57.13 -89.99
N PHE A 686 13.17 -56.21 -89.72
CA PHE A 686 13.61 -55.14 -90.63
C PHE A 686 15.02 -55.35 -91.19
N ALA A 687 15.63 -56.51 -90.93
CA ALA A 687 16.88 -56.88 -91.57
C ALA A 687 16.63 -57.16 -93.06
N ILE A 688 17.25 -56.37 -93.93
CA ILE A 688 17.24 -56.60 -95.36
C ILE A 688 18.25 -57.73 -95.64
N GLU A 689 17.78 -58.97 -95.68
CA GLU A 689 18.57 -60.10 -96.17
C GLU A 689 18.55 -60.08 -97.71
N GLY A 690 19.44 -59.30 -98.33
CA GLY A 690 19.75 -59.40 -99.75
C GLY A 690 21.24 -59.61 -99.91
N GLY A 691 21.64 -60.65 -100.64
CA GLY A 691 23.05 -60.88 -100.96
C GLY A 691 23.57 -59.84 -101.94
N ASP A 692 24.87 -59.54 -101.89
CA ASP A 692 25.53 -58.53 -102.74
C ASP A 692 25.31 -58.78 -104.25
N GLU A 693 25.04 -60.02 -104.66
CA GLU A 693 24.76 -60.41 -106.05
C GLU A 693 23.38 -59.93 -106.56
N GLU A 694 22.33 -59.91 -105.71
CA GLU A 694 20.98 -59.46 -106.11
C GLU A 694 20.86 -57.93 -106.15
N PHE A 695 21.63 -57.22 -105.32
CA PHE A 695 21.79 -55.77 -105.42
C PHE A 695 22.59 -55.38 -106.67
N GLY A 696 23.61 -56.15 -107.04
CA GLY A 696 24.40 -55.95 -108.26
C GLY A 696 23.55 -55.99 -109.54
N ASP A 697 22.63 -56.94 -109.65
CA ASP A 697 21.72 -57.07 -110.81
C ASP A 697 20.59 -56.02 -110.86
N ALA A 698 20.21 -55.46 -109.71
CA ALA A 698 19.26 -54.36 -109.63
C ALA A 698 19.89 -52.99 -109.97
N LEU A 699 21.21 -52.85 -109.75
CA LEU A 699 21.99 -51.64 -110.04
C LEU A 699 22.64 -51.63 -111.44
N SER A 700 22.85 -52.79 -112.09
CA SER A 700 23.52 -52.92 -113.40
C SER A 700 22.64 -52.67 -114.63
N LYS A 701 21.33 -52.44 -114.45
CA LYS A 701 20.44 -51.98 -115.55
C LYS A 701 20.59 -50.47 -115.74
N ASP A 702 21.47 -50.14 -116.66
CA ASP A 702 21.84 -48.79 -117.11
C ASP A 702 20.59 -47.91 -117.38
N GLY A 703 20.33 -46.92 -116.51
CA GLY A 703 19.27 -45.92 -116.72
C GLY A 703 18.39 -45.51 -115.52
N LEU A 704 18.88 -45.54 -114.26
CA LEU A 704 18.10 -45.11 -113.09
C LEU A 704 18.38 -43.63 -112.69
N LYS A 705 17.42 -42.75 -113.01
CA LYS A 705 17.36 -41.34 -112.54
C LYS A 705 16.88 -41.26 -111.08
N ALA A 706 17.44 -40.33 -110.30
CA ALA A 706 17.14 -40.13 -108.88
C ALA A 706 15.64 -39.97 -108.60
N GLY A 707 15.10 -40.76 -107.65
CA GLY A 707 13.72 -40.65 -107.16
C GLY A 707 12.78 -41.82 -107.45
N LYS A 708 13.25 -42.95 -107.99
CA LYS A 708 12.43 -44.18 -108.14
C LYS A 708 12.74 -45.22 -107.06
N LEU A 709 11.67 -45.75 -106.44
CA LEU A 709 11.70 -46.86 -105.49
C LEU A 709 12.11 -48.16 -106.18
N VAL A 710 13.09 -48.88 -105.65
CA VAL A 710 13.46 -50.24 -106.08
C VAL A 710 12.76 -51.23 -105.15
N SER A 711 11.86 -52.07 -105.68
CA SER A 711 11.16 -53.10 -104.91
C SER A 711 11.69 -54.49 -105.25
N ILE A 712 12.29 -55.17 -104.27
CA ILE A 712 12.72 -56.57 -104.38
C ILE A 712 11.58 -57.45 -103.83
N LYS A 713 11.13 -58.46 -104.60
CA LYS A 713 10.01 -59.34 -104.20
C LYS A 713 10.52 -60.45 -103.27
N LYS A 714 10.02 -60.46 -102.03
CA LYS A 714 10.26 -61.55 -101.08
C LYS A 714 9.51 -62.81 -101.55
N SER A 715 10.22 -63.94 -101.67
CA SER A 715 9.62 -65.24 -101.95
C SER A 715 9.66 -66.09 -100.68
N VAL A 716 8.52 -66.68 -100.29
CA VAL A 716 8.33 -68.04 -99.76
C VAL A 716 6.93 -68.18 -99.11
N LYS A 717 6.37 -69.38 -99.31
CA LYS A 717 5.00 -69.87 -99.09
C LYS A 717 4.60 -70.07 -97.61
N ALA A 718 3.29 -70.05 -97.40
CA ALA A 718 2.59 -70.34 -96.15
C ALA A 718 2.64 -71.80 -95.68
N SER A 719 2.50 -72.02 -94.37
CA SER A 719 1.87 -73.22 -93.80
C SER A 719 1.10 -72.88 -92.51
N ALA A 720 0.00 -73.60 -92.29
CA ALA A 720 -1.02 -73.37 -91.28
C ALA A 720 -1.08 -74.51 -90.23
N GLY A 721 -1.64 -74.21 -89.04
CA GLY A 721 -2.06 -75.16 -87.99
C GLY A 721 -1.20 -75.04 -86.71
N SER A 722 -1.72 -75.01 -85.48
CA SER A 722 -3.06 -75.24 -84.91
C SER A 722 -3.09 -74.80 -83.42
N ALA A 723 -4.18 -74.13 -83.00
CA ALA A 723 -5.07 -74.40 -81.84
C ALA A 723 -4.47 -75.01 -80.52
N LYS A 724 -4.90 -74.73 -79.28
CA LYS A 724 -6.18 -74.33 -78.65
C LYS A 724 -5.94 -74.32 -77.11
N GLU A 725 -6.54 -73.43 -76.30
CA GLU A 725 -7.51 -73.68 -75.18
C GLU A 725 -7.26 -72.61 -74.09
N ALA A 726 -8.18 -72.13 -73.22
CA ALA A 726 -9.64 -72.21 -73.03
C ALA A 726 -9.98 -71.12 -71.97
N GLY A 727 -11.01 -70.28 -72.16
CA GLY A 727 -12.28 -70.32 -71.40
C GLY A 727 -12.33 -69.28 -70.25
N ALA A 728 -13.43 -68.69 -69.78
CA ALA A 728 -14.81 -68.49 -70.23
C ALA A 728 -15.49 -67.49 -69.24
N HIS A 729 -16.63 -66.90 -69.63
CA HIS A 729 -17.63 -66.10 -68.87
C HIS A 729 -17.31 -64.61 -68.56
N GLY A 730 -18.21 -63.64 -68.73
CA GLY A 730 -19.62 -63.63 -69.16
C GLY A 730 -20.46 -62.64 -68.33
N GLY A 731 -21.11 -61.67 -68.99
CA GLY A 731 -22.23 -60.83 -68.48
C GLY A 731 -21.84 -59.63 -67.59
N GLU A 732 -22.56 -58.51 -67.52
CA GLU A 732 -23.77 -58.03 -68.17
C GLU A 732 -23.95 -56.52 -67.85
N ARG A 733 -24.67 -55.78 -68.68
CA ARG A 733 -25.12 -54.38 -68.48
C ARG A 733 -26.45 -54.34 -67.72
N LYS A 734 -26.69 -53.29 -66.90
CA LYS A 734 -27.95 -52.49 -66.77
C LYS A 734 -27.77 -51.41 -65.70
N LYS A 735 -27.88 -50.10 -65.98
CA LYS A 735 -29.05 -49.22 -66.23
C LYS A 735 -29.82 -48.77 -64.97
N GLY A 736 -30.03 -47.45 -64.89
CA GLY A 736 -31.22 -46.80 -64.29
C GLY A 736 -30.90 -45.85 -63.13
N ALA A 737 -31.39 -44.61 -62.97
CA ALA A 737 -31.98 -43.53 -63.77
C ALA A 737 -32.91 -42.70 -62.84
N LYS A 738 -32.86 -41.36 -62.97
CA LYS A 738 -33.93 -40.36 -62.63
C LYS A 738 -34.23 -40.15 -61.13
N ARG A 739 -34.67 -39.00 -60.61
CA ARG A 739 -35.14 -37.64 -61.02
C ARG A 739 -35.30 -36.91 -59.65
N LYS A 740 -35.31 -35.59 -59.44
CA LYS A 740 -36.19 -34.55 -60.01
C LYS A 740 -35.85 -33.20 -59.36
N LYS A 741 -36.17 -32.12 -60.09
CA LYS A 741 -36.13 -30.71 -59.72
C LYS A 741 -37.16 -30.29 -58.64
N LEU A 742 -36.93 -29.07 -58.14
CA LEU A 742 -37.85 -28.00 -57.72
C LEU A 742 -37.99 -27.75 -56.20
N GLY A 743 -37.45 -26.59 -55.78
CA GLY A 743 -38.25 -25.45 -55.30
C GLY A 743 -38.88 -25.55 -53.91
N GLY A 744 -38.65 -24.54 -53.09
CA GLY A 744 -39.53 -24.26 -51.95
C GLY A 744 -38.80 -23.77 -50.71
N SER A 745 -38.89 -22.47 -50.49
CA SER A 745 -38.51 -21.74 -49.29
C SER A 745 -39.06 -22.32 -47.99
N GLY A 746 -38.32 -22.10 -46.90
CA GLY A 746 -38.88 -21.34 -45.78
C GLY A 746 -39.06 -22.07 -44.45
N LYS A 747 -38.31 -21.57 -43.46
CA LYS A 747 -38.47 -21.69 -41.99
C LYS A 747 -38.15 -23.09 -41.44
N GLY A 748 -37.31 -23.28 -40.44
CA GLY A 748 -36.74 -22.35 -39.46
C GLY A 748 -36.71 -23.05 -38.11
N LYS A 749 -35.54 -23.12 -37.49
CA LYS A 749 -35.23 -23.25 -36.04
C LYS A 749 -33.81 -23.84 -35.93
N LYS A 750 -32.84 -23.01 -35.53
CA LYS A 750 -32.32 -22.96 -34.15
C LYS A 750 -31.82 -24.33 -33.66
N ARG A 751 -30.51 -24.56 -33.70
CA ARG A 751 -29.63 -24.57 -32.50
C ARG A 751 -28.18 -24.93 -32.84
N ARG A 752 -27.27 -24.19 -32.19
CA ARG A 752 -25.82 -24.40 -31.98
C ARG A 752 -25.00 -24.25 -33.28
N GLN A 753 -24.16 -23.24 -33.40
CA GLN A 753 -23.14 -22.77 -32.47
C GLN A 753 -23.31 -21.30 -32.07
#